data_AF-A0A5S4VBK5-F1
#
_entry.id   AF-A0A5S4VBK5-F1
#
_cell.length_a   1.000
_cell.length_b   1.000
_cell.length_c   1.000
_cell.angle_alpha   90.00
_cell.angle_beta   90.00
_cell.angle_gamma   90.00
#
_symmetry.space_group_name_H-M   'P 1'
#
loop_
_entity.id
_entity.type
_entity.pdbx_description
1 polymer ?
#
loop_
_entity_poly.entity_id
_entity_poly.type
_entity_poly.pdbx_seq_one_letter_code
_entity_poly.pdbx_strand_id
1 'polypeptide(L)'
;MTIRDLLAAESINLNGTPAGKTEALNQCIDLMAKSGKIADVEKYRKGVFAREEEGTTGIGMGIAIPHCKSDAVTKAGLAAMVVKDGVDFESLDGTPAKIIFLIAAPNTEDNVHLQVLSKLSVMLMDEQFTNSLINAGSVDEFLNIIDSAEKAKDEKEAAKEAKAKESVEVKKDDVFIVAVTACPTGIAHTYMAAEAIEKKAKELGYQVKVETRGSGGAKNVLTDDEIAKAAGVIVACDTNVPTDRFDGKKVIECQVSDGINKAEELIKRIAAGDAPVFKASGKKEASHSSVGGKESIGHQIYKHLMNGVSHMLPFVVGGGILIAIAFLIDGFSVDLNSLPADQRANFGTITQAAAMFKGIGGTAFGFMLPILAGFIAMSIADRPGLAVGFVGGSIAANGTSGFLGALVAGFVAGYIVLLLKKVFSKLPESLDGMKPVLLYPLLGIFLVGVIMQFVVEPPIGALNTAINNGLNGLNGASAVVLGVLLGGMMSVDMGGPVNKAAYVFGTASIAAGNYNIMAAVMIGGMVPPIAIALATIFFKNKFTAEERKAGPTNFIMGLSFITEGAIPFAASDPLHVLPACVVGSAVAGGLSMAFGCTLMAPHGGIFVVPTIGNPLMYLVALVIGSFIACGLLGLLKKKVSE
;
A
#
# COMPACT_ATOMS: atom_id res chain seq x y z
N MET A 1 -34.55 -13.52 -9.28
CA MET A 1 -34.93 -12.49 -10.26
C MET A 1 -33.92 -12.51 -11.38
N THR A 2 -34.38 -12.77 -12.59
CA THR A 2 -33.53 -12.81 -13.79
C THR A 2 -33.41 -11.41 -14.39
N ILE A 3 -32.36 -11.16 -15.16
CA ILE A 3 -32.24 -9.93 -15.98
C ILE A 3 -33.37 -9.91 -17.00
N ARG A 4 -33.77 -11.09 -17.51
CA ARG A 4 -34.94 -11.25 -18.37
C ARG A 4 -36.25 -10.77 -17.75
N ASP A 5 -36.47 -11.01 -16.45
CA ASP A 5 -37.67 -10.54 -15.73
C ASP A 5 -37.73 -9.00 -15.63
N LEU A 6 -36.56 -8.37 -15.67
CA LEU A 6 -36.40 -6.93 -15.49
C LEU A 6 -36.45 -6.15 -16.79
N LEU A 7 -36.11 -6.79 -17.91
CA LEU A 7 -36.00 -6.17 -19.22
C LEU A 7 -37.21 -6.54 -20.10
N ALA A 8 -38.07 -5.55 -20.36
CA ALA A 8 -39.23 -5.71 -21.24
C ALA A 8 -38.85 -5.46 -22.70
N ALA A 9 -39.53 -6.11 -23.66
CA ALA A 9 -39.24 -5.92 -25.08
C ALA A 9 -39.42 -4.47 -25.51
N GLU A 10 -40.40 -3.78 -24.94
CA GLU A 10 -40.73 -2.37 -25.22
C GLU A 10 -39.70 -1.38 -24.63
N SER A 11 -38.81 -1.87 -23.75
CA SER A 11 -37.73 -1.10 -23.11
C SER A 11 -36.36 -1.32 -23.76
N ILE A 12 -36.31 -1.95 -24.95
CA ILE A 12 -35.08 -2.22 -25.70
C ILE A 12 -35.09 -1.42 -27.01
N ASN A 13 -33.97 -0.75 -27.30
CA ASN A 13 -33.73 -0.12 -28.61
C ASN A 13 -32.35 -0.53 -29.16
N LEU A 14 -32.32 -1.29 -30.25
CA LEU A 14 -31.07 -1.79 -30.84
C LEU A 14 -30.40 -0.83 -31.83
N ASN A 15 -31.05 0.29 -32.15
CA ASN A 15 -30.57 1.27 -33.13
C ASN A 15 -30.71 2.69 -32.58
N GLY A 16 -30.24 2.92 -31.36
CA GLY A 16 -30.19 4.25 -30.76
C GLY A 16 -29.21 5.16 -31.51
N THR A 17 -29.63 6.40 -31.78
CA THR A 17 -28.80 7.42 -32.45
C THR A 17 -28.80 8.74 -31.66
N PRO A 18 -28.42 8.73 -30.36
CA PRO A 18 -28.37 9.96 -29.58
C PRO A 18 -27.21 10.85 -30.05
N ALA A 19 -27.40 12.18 -30.09
CA ALA A 19 -26.35 13.13 -30.41
C ALA A 19 -25.33 13.33 -29.27
N GLY A 20 -25.63 12.86 -28.06
CA GLY A 20 -24.75 12.95 -26.89
C GLY A 20 -25.34 12.31 -25.64
N LYS A 21 -24.56 12.31 -24.55
CA LYS A 21 -24.89 11.71 -23.25
C LYS A 21 -26.29 12.07 -22.72
N THR A 22 -26.63 13.36 -22.73
CA THR A 22 -27.93 13.86 -22.27
C THR A 22 -29.10 13.29 -23.07
N GLU A 23 -28.96 13.21 -24.39
CA GLU A 23 -29.99 12.64 -25.24
C GLU A 23 -30.07 11.12 -25.05
N ALA A 24 -28.94 10.45 -24.90
CA ALA A 24 -28.88 9.02 -24.63
C ALA A 24 -29.61 8.65 -23.32
N LEU A 25 -29.37 9.42 -22.25
CA LEU A 25 -30.09 9.26 -20.98
C LEU A 25 -31.59 9.47 -21.14
N ASN A 26 -32.01 10.54 -21.84
CA ASN A 26 -33.42 10.81 -22.08
C ASN A 26 -34.11 9.69 -22.87
N GLN A 27 -33.48 9.18 -23.94
CA GLN A 27 -34.00 8.05 -24.71
C GLN A 27 -34.12 6.78 -23.87
N CYS A 28 -33.13 6.48 -23.01
CA CYS A 28 -33.20 5.35 -22.09
C CYS A 28 -34.31 5.52 -21.03
N ILE A 29 -34.52 6.73 -20.51
CA ILE A 29 -35.60 7.04 -19.56
C ILE A 29 -36.97 6.84 -20.21
N ASP A 30 -37.12 7.26 -21.47
CA ASP A 30 -38.37 7.08 -22.22
C ASP A 30 -38.62 5.59 -22.52
N LEU A 31 -37.57 4.80 -22.80
CA LEU A 31 -37.66 3.34 -22.90
C LEU A 31 -38.08 2.70 -21.57
N MET A 32 -37.53 3.16 -20.45
CA MET A 32 -37.91 2.69 -19.13
C MET A 32 -39.37 3.02 -18.82
N ALA A 33 -39.85 4.21 -19.20
CA ALA A 33 -41.25 4.59 -19.01
C ALA A 33 -42.22 3.66 -19.76
N LYS A 34 -41.86 3.23 -20.99
CA LYS A 34 -42.64 2.26 -21.78
C LYS A 34 -42.82 0.90 -21.10
N SER A 35 -41.93 0.53 -20.17
CA SER A 35 -42.06 -0.72 -19.40
C SER A 35 -43.23 -0.73 -18.41
N GLY A 36 -43.84 0.44 -18.14
CA GLY A 36 -44.93 0.58 -17.16
C GLY A 36 -44.47 0.54 -15.69
N LYS A 37 -43.16 0.59 -15.43
CA LYS A 37 -42.56 0.47 -14.10
C LYS A 37 -42.29 1.79 -13.39
N ILE A 38 -42.58 2.92 -14.04
CA ILE A 38 -42.33 4.28 -13.55
C ILE A 38 -43.66 5.00 -13.36
N ALA A 39 -43.99 5.39 -12.13
CA ALA A 39 -45.19 6.14 -11.79
C ALA A 39 -45.05 7.65 -12.10
N ASP A 40 -43.84 8.19 -11.97
CA ASP A 40 -43.55 9.60 -12.22
C ASP A 40 -42.24 9.73 -13.02
N VAL A 41 -42.39 9.90 -14.34
CA VAL A 41 -41.26 9.94 -15.28
C VAL A 41 -40.36 11.15 -15.02
N GLU A 42 -40.92 12.30 -14.65
CA GLU A 42 -40.13 13.52 -14.43
C GLU A 42 -39.34 13.46 -13.12
N LYS A 43 -39.93 12.88 -12.06
CA LYS A 43 -39.18 12.60 -10.82
C LYS A 43 -38.07 11.58 -11.04
N TYR A 44 -38.31 10.53 -11.83
CA TYR A 44 -37.28 9.56 -12.20
C TYR A 44 -36.18 10.20 -13.06
N ARG A 45 -36.55 11.01 -14.07
CA ARG A 45 -35.63 11.73 -14.95
C ARG A 45 -34.65 12.58 -14.15
N LYS A 46 -35.17 13.42 -13.24
CA LYS A 46 -34.33 14.24 -12.35
C LYS A 46 -33.37 13.39 -11.50
N GLY A 47 -33.83 12.25 -10.99
CA GLY A 47 -32.99 11.35 -10.19
C GLY A 47 -31.86 10.68 -11.00
N VAL A 48 -32.12 10.31 -12.26
CA VAL A 48 -31.09 9.76 -13.16
C VAL A 48 -30.01 10.81 -13.46
N PHE A 49 -30.40 12.05 -13.77
CA PHE A 49 -29.44 13.13 -14.01
C PHE A 49 -28.65 13.50 -12.76
N ALA A 50 -29.30 13.60 -11.59
CA ALA A 50 -28.60 13.86 -10.34
C ALA A 50 -27.55 12.79 -10.04
N ARG A 51 -27.86 11.51 -10.31
CA ARG A 51 -26.89 10.43 -10.15
C ARG A 51 -25.73 10.54 -11.13
N GLU A 52 -25.98 10.94 -12.37
CA GLU A 52 -24.93 11.14 -13.37
C GLU A 52 -23.99 12.31 -12.99
N GLU A 53 -24.54 13.38 -12.40
CA GLU A 53 -23.77 14.55 -11.92
C GLU A 53 -22.82 14.20 -10.76
N GLU A 54 -23.14 13.19 -9.93
CA GLU A 54 -22.23 12.68 -8.89
C GLU A 54 -20.96 12.03 -9.47
N GLY A 55 -21.03 11.57 -10.73
CA GLY A 55 -19.91 10.98 -11.45
C GLY A 55 -20.39 10.07 -12.58
N THR A 56 -19.54 9.96 -13.62
CA THR A 56 -19.82 9.20 -14.84
C THR A 56 -20.33 7.78 -14.56
N THR A 57 -21.38 7.38 -15.28
CA THR A 57 -21.86 5.99 -15.30
C THR A 57 -21.36 5.19 -16.51
N GLY A 58 -20.46 5.79 -17.30
CA GLY A 58 -19.65 5.10 -18.31
C GLY A 58 -18.53 4.30 -17.65
N ILE A 59 -18.65 2.97 -17.63
CA ILE A 59 -17.70 2.09 -16.93
C ILE A 59 -16.49 1.70 -17.77
N GLY A 60 -16.50 2.03 -19.07
CA GLY A 60 -15.48 1.64 -20.05
C GLY A 60 -15.87 0.40 -20.85
N MET A 61 -14.97 -0.04 -21.73
CA MET A 61 -15.17 -1.17 -22.65
C MET A 61 -16.42 -1.02 -23.53
N GLY A 62 -16.81 0.23 -23.84
CA GLY A 62 -18.02 0.53 -24.60
C GLY A 62 -19.34 0.32 -23.85
N ILE A 63 -19.35 0.31 -22.51
CA ILE A 63 -20.55 0.08 -21.69
C ILE A 63 -20.86 1.30 -20.80
N ALA A 64 -22.14 1.66 -20.70
CA ALA A 64 -22.64 2.57 -19.68
C ALA A 64 -23.81 1.95 -18.89
N ILE A 65 -23.83 2.16 -17.57
CA ILE A 65 -24.88 1.61 -16.68
C ILE A 65 -25.47 2.74 -15.81
N PRO A 66 -26.18 3.71 -16.41
CA PRO A 66 -26.89 4.72 -15.64
C PRO A 66 -27.93 4.06 -14.75
N HIS A 67 -28.14 4.62 -13.57
CA HIS A 67 -29.03 4.00 -12.59
C HIS A 67 -29.64 5.02 -11.64
N CYS A 68 -30.84 4.76 -11.15
CA CYS A 68 -31.48 5.61 -10.16
C CYS A 68 -32.38 4.80 -9.23
N LYS A 69 -32.20 5.02 -7.93
CA LYS A 69 -33.14 4.60 -6.87
C LYS A 69 -34.12 5.76 -6.63
N SER A 70 -35.42 5.52 -6.79
CA SER A 70 -36.43 6.58 -6.66
C SER A 70 -37.78 6.05 -6.23
N ASP A 71 -38.53 6.82 -5.43
CA ASP A 71 -39.92 6.48 -5.08
C ASP A 71 -40.86 6.53 -6.29
N ALA A 72 -40.40 7.11 -7.40
CA ALA A 72 -41.13 7.11 -8.67
C ALA A 72 -41.15 5.73 -9.36
N VAL A 73 -40.34 4.77 -8.90
CA VAL A 73 -40.23 3.44 -9.47
C VAL A 73 -41.16 2.48 -8.72
N THR A 74 -42.16 1.93 -9.40
CA THR A 74 -43.14 1.01 -8.80
C THR A 74 -42.62 -0.43 -8.71
N LYS A 75 -41.77 -0.83 -9.67
CA LYS A 75 -41.10 -2.14 -9.72
C LYS A 75 -39.72 -1.99 -10.34
N ALA A 76 -38.77 -2.84 -9.93
CA ALA A 76 -37.45 -2.84 -10.53
C ALA A 76 -37.50 -3.14 -12.04
N GLY A 77 -36.71 -2.42 -12.82
CA GLY A 77 -36.70 -2.50 -14.27
C GLY A 77 -35.36 -2.17 -14.89
N LEU A 78 -35.16 -2.68 -16.10
CA LEU A 78 -34.04 -2.36 -16.98
C LEU A 78 -34.58 -1.80 -18.29
N ALA A 79 -33.84 -0.86 -18.88
CA ALA A 79 -33.97 -0.46 -20.27
C ALA A 79 -32.61 -0.59 -20.93
N ALA A 80 -32.58 -1.07 -22.18
CA ALA A 80 -31.34 -1.32 -22.91
C ALA A 80 -31.33 -0.55 -24.22
N MET A 81 -30.21 0.08 -24.55
CA MET A 81 -30.02 0.75 -25.82
C MET A 81 -28.66 0.43 -26.43
N VAL A 82 -28.63 0.06 -27.70
CA VAL A 82 -27.41 -0.11 -28.49
C VAL A 82 -27.22 1.10 -29.39
N VAL A 83 -26.03 1.68 -29.34
CA VAL A 83 -25.59 2.83 -30.14
C VAL A 83 -24.37 2.38 -30.96
N LYS A 84 -24.57 2.04 -32.23
CA LYS A 84 -23.54 1.37 -33.06
C LYS A 84 -22.26 2.18 -33.22
N ASP A 85 -22.42 3.49 -33.38
CA ASP A 85 -21.30 4.44 -33.53
C ASP A 85 -20.68 4.85 -32.18
N GLY A 86 -21.30 4.42 -31.07
CA GLY A 86 -20.96 4.84 -29.72
C GLY A 86 -21.45 6.25 -29.39
N VAL A 87 -21.64 6.52 -28.10
CA VAL A 87 -21.89 7.87 -27.57
C VAL A 87 -20.87 8.17 -26.50
N ASP A 88 -20.29 9.37 -26.52
CA ASP A 88 -19.39 9.79 -25.46
C ASP A 88 -20.18 9.90 -24.15
N PHE A 89 -19.86 9.02 -23.22
CA PHE A 89 -20.45 8.96 -21.89
C PHE A 89 -19.49 9.46 -20.82
N GLU A 90 -18.34 10.01 -21.21
CA GLU A 90 -17.21 10.32 -20.32
C GLU A 90 -16.74 9.05 -19.59
N SER A 91 -16.60 7.94 -20.31
CA SER A 91 -16.22 6.65 -19.75
C SER A 91 -14.84 6.70 -19.09
N LEU A 92 -14.64 5.89 -18.04
CA LEU A 92 -13.39 5.84 -17.27
C LEU A 92 -12.12 5.55 -18.09
N ASP A 93 -12.27 4.83 -19.21
CA ASP A 93 -11.19 4.49 -20.15
C ASP A 93 -11.15 5.39 -21.40
N GLY A 94 -12.03 6.39 -21.48
CA GLY A 94 -12.17 7.28 -22.63
C GLY A 94 -12.86 6.67 -23.85
N THR A 95 -13.40 5.44 -23.77
CA THR A 95 -14.09 4.80 -24.90
C THR A 95 -15.58 5.20 -24.97
N PRO A 96 -16.12 5.48 -26.18
CA PRO A 96 -17.56 5.74 -26.35
C PRO A 96 -18.42 4.53 -25.98
N ALA A 97 -19.52 4.74 -25.26
CA ALA A 97 -20.46 3.70 -24.88
C ALA A 97 -21.29 3.24 -26.09
N LYS A 98 -21.20 1.95 -26.44
CA LYS A 98 -21.96 1.29 -27.51
C LYS A 98 -23.20 0.58 -27.00
N ILE A 99 -23.23 0.21 -25.72
CA ILE A 99 -24.39 -0.38 -25.07
C ILE A 99 -24.65 0.32 -23.74
N ILE A 100 -25.91 0.65 -23.51
CA ILE A 100 -26.37 1.39 -22.33
C ILE A 100 -27.46 0.57 -21.66
N PHE A 101 -27.31 0.30 -20.37
CA PHE A 101 -28.35 -0.31 -19.55
C PHE A 101 -28.76 0.63 -18.43
N LEU A 102 -29.96 1.21 -18.54
CA LEU A 102 -30.54 2.05 -17.50
C LEU A 102 -31.25 1.20 -16.46
N ILE A 103 -30.90 1.37 -15.18
CA ILE A 103 -31.52 0.67 -14.05
C ILE A 103 -32.53 1.58 -13.33
N ALA A 104 -33.76 1.09 -13.18
CA ALA A 104 -34.77 1.68 -12.30
C ALA A 104 -34.97 0.79 -11.08
N ALA A 105 -34.77 1.34 -9.87
CA ALA A 105 -34.99 0.60 -8.62
C ALA A 105 -35.95 1.35 -7.67
N PRO A 106 -36.94 0.68 -7.07
CA PRO A 106 -37.76 1.24 -6.01
C PRO A 106 -36.91 1.69 -4.81
N ASN A 107 -37.37 2.72 -4.10
CA ASN A 107 -36.70 3.20 -2.92
C ASN A 107 -37.04 2.39 -1.66
N THR A 108 -36.67 1.10 -1.64
CA THR A 108 -36.91 0.17 -0.53
C THR A 108 -35.62 -0.15 0.24
N GLU A 109 -35.72 -0.68 1.47
CA GLU A 109 -34.55 -1.16 2.24
C GLU A 109 -33.88 -2.37 1.59
N ASP A 110 -34.64 -3.16 0.84
CA ASP A 110 -34.10 -4.23 0.02
C ASP A 110 -33.15 -3.63 -1.03
N ASN A 111 -31.87 -3.96 -0.95
CA ASN A 111 -30.79 -3.50 -1.85
C ASN A 111 -30.93 -4.04 -3.30
N VAL A 112 -32.14 -4.11 -3.83
CA VAL A 112 -32.48 -4.63 -5.17
C VAL A 112 -31.65 -3.94 -6.25
N HIS A 113 -31.44 -2.63 -6.12
CA HIS A 113 -30.56 -1.86 -7.01
C HIS A 113 -29.16 -2.48 -7.13
N LEU A 114 -28.52 -2.82 -6.01
CA LEU A 114 -27.17 -3.39 -5.99
C LEU A 114 -27.14 -4.82 -6.52
N GLN A 115 -28.22 -5.60 -6.29
CA GLN A 115 -28.34 -6.95 -6.83
C GLN A 115 -28.43 -6.94 -8.36
N VAL A 116 -29.27 -6.06 -8.93
CA VAL A 116 -29.40 -5.90 -10.39
C VAL A 116 -28.10 -5.39 -10.99
N LEU A 117 -27.50 -4.37 -10.39
CA LEU A 117 -26.21 -3.82 -10.84
C LEU A 117 -25.11 -4.90 -10.82
N SER A 118 -24.93 -5.61 -9.71
CA SER A 118 -23.92 -6.66 -9.58
C SER A 118 -24.12 -7.77 -10.62
N LYS A 119 -25.35 -8.25 -10.79
CA LYS A 119 -25.66 -9.33 -11.75
C LYS A 119 -25.39 -8.89 -13.18
N LEU A 120 -25.86 -7.70 -13.56
CA LEU A 120 -25.68 -7.15 -14.89
C LEU A 120 -24.21 -6.84 -15.18
N SER A 121 -23.47 -6.21 -14.25
CA SER A 121 -22.04 -5.92 -14.42
C SER A 121 -21.22 -7.18 -14.63
N VAL A 122 -21.49 -8.26 -13.88
CA VAL A 122 -20.78 -9.55 -14.07
C VAL A 122 -21.04 -10.14 -15.46
N MET A 123 -22.26 -10.04 -15.99
CA MET A 123 -22.57 -10.50 -17.34
C MET A 123 -21.87 -9.65 -18.41
N LEU A 124 -21.84 -8.34 -18.22
CA LEU A 124 -21.23 -7.40 -19.18
C LEU A 124 -19.69 -7.41 -19.19
N MET A 125 -19.03 -8.02 -18.19
CA MET A 125 -17.58 -8.25 -18.20
C MET A 125 -17.15 -9.31 -19.23
N ASP A 126 -18.06 -10.15 -19.70
CA ASP A 126 -17.78 -11.09 -20.78
C ASP A 126 -17.84 -10.36 -22.13
N GLU A 127 -16.67 -10.16 -22.74
CA GLU A 127 -16.56 -9.47 -24.03
C GLU A 127 -17.33 -10.18 -25.15
N GLN A 128 -17.42 -11.52 -25.13
CA GLN A 128 -18.20 -12.25 -26.15
C GLN A 128 -19.68 -11.97 -25.98
N PHE A 129 -20.18 -12.02 -24.74
CA PHE A 129 -21.57 -11.69 -24.43
C PHE A 129 -21.93 -10.25 -24.82
N THR A 130 -21.13 -9.28 -24.42
CA THR A 130 -21.37 -7.86 -24.72
C THR A 130 -21.32 -7.60 -26.23
N ASN A 131 -20.37 -8.20 -26.95
CA ASN A 131 -20.32 -8.10 -28.41
C ASN A 131 -21.54 -8.76 -29.07
N SER A 132 -22.04 -9.89 -28.57
CA SER A 132 -23.26 -10.50 -29.08
C SER A 132 -24.47 -9.59 -28.89
N LEU A 133 -24.60 -8.91 -27.74
CA LEU A 133 -25.68 -7.96 -27.51
C LEU A 133 -25.61 -6.75 -28.44
N ILE A 134 -24.42 -6.18 -28.66
CA ILE A 134 -24.21 -5.03 -29.56
C ILE A 134 -24.57 -5.40 -31.02
N ASN A 135 -24.34 -6.65 -31.41
CA ASN A 135 -24.58 -7.12 -32.78
C ASN A 135 -25.92 -7.84 -32.97
N ALA A 136 -26.78 -7.89 -31.96
CA ALA A 136 -28.09 -8.54 -32.07
C ALA A 136 -28.92 -7.89 -33.19
N GLY A 137 -29.46 -8.71 -34.10
CA GLY A 137 -30.25 -8.27 -35.24
C GLY A 137 -31.71 -7.98 -34.92
N SER A 138 -32.22 -8.44 -33.78
CA SER A 138 -33.59 -8.23 -33.33
C SER A 138 -33.71 -8.23 -31.80
N VAL A 139 -34.80 -7.65 -31.29
CA VAL A 139 -35.08 -7.61 -29.83
C VAL A 139 -35.22 -9.04 -29.27
N ASP A 140 -35.81 -9.95 -30.04
CA ASP A 140 -35.93 -11.36 -29.65
C ASP A 140 -34.56 -12.05 -29.55
N GLU A 141 -33.66 -11.78 -30.50
CA GLU A 141 -32.28 -12.26 -30.43
C GLU A 141 -31.53 -11.69 -29.22
N PHE A 142 -31.68 -10.39 -28.96
CA PHE A 142 -31.09 -9.73 -27.79
C PHE A 142 -31.54 -10.36 -26.48
N LEU A 143 -32.84 -10.65 -26.34
CA LEU A 143 -33.42 -11.32 -25.18
C LEU A 143 -32.95 -12.77 -25.08
N ASN A 144 -32.85 -13.50 -26.19
CA ASN A 144 -32.34 -14.88 -26.21
C ASN A 144 -30.87 -14.97 -25.80
N ILE A 145 -30.05 -13.98 -26.15
CA ILE A 145 -28.65 -13.89 -25.71
C ILE A 145 -28.59 -13.75 -24.17
N ILE A 146 -29.44 -12.89 -23.58
CA ILE A 146 -29.57 -12.73 -22.13
C ILE A 146 -30.01 -14.05 -21.48
N ASP A 147 -31.08 -14.66 -21.98
CA ASP A 147 -31.61 -15.93 -21.45
C ASP A 147 -30.59 -17.07 -21.50
N SER A 148 -29.82 -17.15 -22.59
CA SER A 148 -28.78 -18.17 -22.75
C SER A 148 -27.63 -17.97 -21.78
N ALA A 149 -27.22 -16.71 -21.55
CA ALA A 149 -26.18 -16.38 -20.59
C ALA A 149 -26.61 -16.62 -19.14
N GLU A 150 -27.88 -16.34 -18.80
CA GLU A 150 -28.43 -16.65 -17.48
C GLU A 150 -28.56 -18.16 -17.26
N LYS A 151 -29.10 -18.91 -18.24
CA LYS A 151 -29.19 -20.39 -18.14
C LYS A 151 -27.82 -21.05 -18.06
N ALA A 152 -26.83 -20.62 -18.84
CA ALA A 152 -25.49 -21.17 -18.76
C ALA A 152 -24.81 -20.90 -17.41
N LYS A 153 -25.18 -19.80 -16.72
CA LYS A 153 -24.72 -19.48 -15.36
C LYS A 153 -25.46 -20.32 -14.31
N ASP A 154 -26.78 -20.43 -14.42
CA ASP A 154 -27.62 -21.23 -13.51
C ASP A 154 -27.32 -22.74 -13.66
N GLU A 155 -27.01 -23.24 -14.86
CA GLU A 155 -26.58 -24.63 -15.10
C GLU A 155 -25.15 -24.87 -14.58
N LYS A 156 -24.25 -23.88 -14.64
CA LYS A 156 -22.93 -23.94 -13.98
C LYS A 156 -23.04 -23.86 -12.47
N GLU A 157 -24.05 -23.20 -11.91
CA GLU A 157 -24.34 -23.13 -10.47
C GLU A 157 -25.06 -24.39 -9.97
N ALA A 158 -26.02 -24.93 -10.72
CA ALA A 158 -26.69 -26.21 -10.43
C ALA A 158 -25.74 -27.42 -10.61
N ALA A 159 -24.82 -27.38 -11.57
CA ALA A 159 -23.75 -28.37 -11.71
C ALA A 159 -22.71 -28.28 -10.58
N LYS A 160 -22.61 -27.13 -9.89
CA LYS A 160 -21.82 -26.96 -8.65
C LYS A 160 -22.52 -27.56 -7.42
N GLU A 161 -23.85 -27.59 -7.38
CA GLU A 161 -24.63 -28.24 -6.31
C GLU A 161 -24.74 -29.77 -6.48
N ALA A 162 -24.80 -30.27 -7.72
CA ALA A 162 -24.93 -31.71 -7.99
C ALA A 162 -23.61 -32.50 -7.88
N LYS A 163 -22.44 -31.85 -7.94
CA LYS A 163 -21.11 -32.49 -7.83
C LYS A 163 -20.57 -32.58 -6.40
N ALA A 164 -21.44 -32.51 -5.38
CA ALA A 164 -21.09 -32.67 -3.96
C ALA A 164 -21.07 -34.13 -3.47
N LYS A 165 -21.25 -35.14 -4.34
CA LYS A 165 -21.12 -36.56 -3.99
C LYS A 165 -20.44 -37.35 -5.11
N GLU A 166 -19.13 -37.49 -4.99
CA GLU A 166 -18.28 -38.66 -5.27
C GLU A 166 -16.88 -38.23 -5.72
N SER A 167 -15.93 -39.11 -5.43
CA SER A 167 -14.52 -38.84 -5.17
C SER A 167 -13.59 -38.91 -6.39
N VAL A 168 -12.53 -38.09 -6.33
CA VAL A 168 -11.22 -38.13 -7.01
C VAL A 168 -11.07 -37.40 -8.38
N GLU A 169 -9.97 -36.63 -8.45
CA GLU A 169 -9.30 -35.92 -9.57
C GLU A 169 -9.80 -34.50 -9.98
N VAL A 170 -9.05 -33.49 -9.52
CA VAL A 170 -9.30 -32.05 -9.76
C VAL A 170 -8.61 -31.57 -11.03
N LYS A 171 -9.37 -30.95 -11.94
CA LYS A 171 -8.84 -30.15 -13.07
C LYS A 171 -8.32 -28.80 -12.56
N LYS A 172 -7.17 -28.36 -13.07
CA LYS A 172 -6.44 -27.15 -12.60
C LYS A 172 -7.24 -25.85 -12.64
N ASP A 173 -8.19 -25.69 -13.57
CA ASP A 173 -8.91 -24.43 -13.81
C ASP A 173 -9.98 -24.05 -12.75
N ASP A 174 -10.31 -24.97 -11.82
CA ASP A 174 -11.34 -24.76 -10.79
C ASP A 174 -10.77 -24.34 -9.41
N VAL A 175 -9.45 -24.22 -9.26
CA VAL A 175 -8.84 -23.83 -7.99
C VAL A 175 -8.79 -22.30 -7.88
N PHE A 176 -9.66 -21.74 -7.05
CA PHE A 176 -9.68 -20.32 -6.70
C PHE A 176 -8.82 -20.06 -5.46
N ILE A 177 -7.83 -19.18 -5.57
CA ILE A 177 -6.91 -18.78 -4.51
C ILE A 177 -7.18 -17.33 -4.18
N VAL A 178 -7.11 -16.96 -2.90
CA VAL A 178 -7.09 -15.56 -2.51
C VAL A 178 -5.75 -15.22 -1.89
N ALA A 179 -5.30 -13.99 -2.05
CA ALA A 179 -4.08 -13.53 -1.43
C ALA A 179 -4.24 -12.13 -0.83
N VAL A 180 -3.44 -11.85 0.20
CA VAL A 180 -3.26 -10.51 0.76
C VAL A 180 -1.79 -10.17 0.68
N THR A 181 -1.47 -9.05 0.04
CA THR A 181 -0.12 -8.49 0.03
C THR A 181 -0.09 -7.18 0.80
N ALA A 182 0.91 -7.03 1.66
CA ALA A 182 1.08 -5.80 2.43
C ALA A 182 2.53 -5.62 2.84
N CYS A 183 3.20 -4.64 2.27
CA CYS A 183 4.49 -4.18 2.76
C CYS A 183 4.32 -2.91 3.60
N PRO A 184 5.16 -2.69 4.61
CA PRO A 184 4.96 -1.59 5.54
C PRO A 184 4.96 -0.19 4.89
N THR A 185 5.65 0.00 3.77
CA THR A 185 5.60 1.25 2.99
C THR A 185 4.43 1.30 2.01
N GLY A 186 3.87 0.15 1.62
CA GLY A 186 2.73 0.04 0.73
C GLY A 186 2.95 0.55 -0.71
N ILE A 187 4.21 0.72 -1.13
CA ILE A 187 4.58 1.19 -2.48
C ILE A 187 4.89 -0.03 -3.35
N ALA A 188 6.14 -0.31 -3.72
CA ALA A 188 6.45 -1.30 -4.76
C ALA A 188 6.18 -2.75 -4.34
N HIS A 189 6.76 -3.23 -3.24
CA HIS A 189 6.71 -4.66 -2.89
C HIS A 189 5.29 -5.21 -2.73
N THR A 190 4.33 -4.39 -2.29
CA THR A 190 2.91 -4.79 -2.18
C THR A 190 2.31 -5.13 -3.54
N TYR A 191 2.47 -4.24 -4.52
CA TYR A 191 1.92 -4.42 -5.85
C TYR A 191 2.73 -5.43 -6.67
N MET A 192 4.05 -5.48 -6.50
CA MET A 192 4.90 -6.48 -7.14
C MET A 192 4.60 -7.90 -6.68
N ALA A 193 4.37 -8.11 -5.38
CA ALA A 193 3.95 -9.42 -4.88
C ALA A 193 2.57 -9.80 -5.45
N ALA A 194 1.65 -8.84 -5.56
CA ALA A 194 0.34 -9.09 -6.15
C ALA A 194 0.44 -9.45 -7.62
N GLU A 195 1.18 -8.67 -8.42
CA GLU A 195 1.40 -8.92 -9.84
C GLU A 195 2.11 -10.26 -10.07
N ALA A 196 3.13 -10.59 -9.27
CA ALA A 196 3.83 -11.86 -9.36
C ALA A 196 2.90 -13.06 -9.07
N ILE A 197 2.05 -12.94 -8.04
CA ILE A 197 1.05 -13.96 -7.70
C ILE A 197 0.00 -14.07 -8.82
N GLU A 198 -0.54 -12.96 -9.31
CA GLU A 198 -1.54 -12.93 -10.40
C GLU A 198 -1.00 -13.53 -11.69
N LYS A 199 0.20 -13.10 -12.11
CA LYS A 199 0.86 -13.59 -13.31
C LYS A 199 1.14 -15.08 -13.21
N LYS A 200 1.70 -15.55 -12.09
CA LYS A 200 2.01 -16.98 -11.90
C LYS A 200 0.78 -17.85 -11.75
N ALA A 201 -0.29 -17.36 -11.11
CA ALA A 201 -1.55 -18.09 -11.05
C ALA A 201 -2.13 -18.27 -12.45
N LYS A 202 -2.14 -17.20 -13.26
CA LYS A 202 -2.58 -17.24 -14.65
C LYS A 202 -1.74 -18.20 -15.51
N GLU A 203 -0.42 -18.18 -15.39
CA GLU A 203 0.49 -19.13 -16.08
C GLU A 203 0.22 -20.59 -15.70
N LEU A 204 -0.19 -20.86 -14.45
CA LEU A 204 -0.48 -22.20 -13.94
C LEU A 204 -1.93 -22.66 -14.17
N GLY A 205 -2.80 -21.79 -14.68
CA GLY A 205 -4.23 -22.06 -14.88
C GLY A 205 -5.07 -21.93 -13.61
N TYR A 206 -4.62 -21.22 -12.58
CA TYR A 206 -5.38 -20.99 -11.36
C TYR A 206 -6.04 -19.61 -11.34
N GLN A 207 -7.24 -19.53 -10.77
CA GLN A 207 -7.88 -18.25 -10.52
C GLN A 207 -7.35 -17.66 -9.23
N VAL A 208 -6.96 -16.38 -9.24
CA VAL A 208 -6.51 -15.71 -8.02
C VAL A 208 -7.12 -14.32 -7.92
N LYS A 209 -7.46 -13.92 -6.69
CA LYS A 209 -7.73 -12.51 -6.36
C LYS A 209 -6.77 -12.06 -5.27
N VAL A 210 -6.11 -10.93 -5.49
CA VAL A 210 -5.15 -10.37 -4.54
C VAL A 210 -5.65 -9.06 -3.98
N GLU A 211 -5.86 -9.01 -2.66
CA GLU A 211 -6.05 -7.76 -1.93
C GLU A 211 -4.69 -7.12 -1.68
N THR A 212 -4.53 -5.87 -2.12
CA THR A 212 -3.31 -5.08 -1.90
C THR A 212 -3.55 -4.07 -0.80
N ARG A 213 -2.67 -4.03 0.20
CA ARG A 213 -2.71 -3.02 1.26
C ARG A 213 -1.53 -2.07 1.12
N GLY A 214 -1.68 -1.15 0.18
CA GLY A 214 -0.65 -0.17 -0.18
C GLY A 214 -0.74 1.13 0.62
N SER A 215 0.13 2.09 0.30
CA SER A 215 0.17 3.43 0.90
C SER A 215 -1.10 4.23 0.60
N GLY A 216 -1.75 3.94 -0.53
CA GLY A 216 -3.07 4.46 -0.90
C GLY A 216 -4.26 3.75 -0.25
N GLY A 217 -4.02 2.88 0.74
CA GLY A 217 -5.05 2.09 1.41
C GLY A 217 -5.26 0.69 0.80
N ALA A 218 -6.25 -0.02 1.33
CA ALA A 218 -6.60 -1.36 0.86
C ALA A 218 -7.38 -1.28 -0.46
N LYS A 219 -6.90 -1.97 -1.50
CA LYS A 219 -7.55 -2.11 -2.80
C LYS A 219 -7.85 -3.58 -3.05
N ASN A 220 -8.87 -3.85 -3.88
CA ASN A 220 -9.33 -5.21 -4.19
C ASN A 220 -9.66 -6.03 -2.93
N VAL A 221 -10.26 -5.39 -1.93
CA VAL A 221 -10.56 -6.02 -0.63
C VAL A 221 -11.35 -7.31 -0.85
N LEU A 222 -10.86 -8.39 -0.23
CA LEU A 222 -11.49 -9.70 -0.29
C LEU A 222 -12.84 -9.66 0.44
N THR A 223 -13.89 -10.13 -0.23
CA THR A 223 -15.21 -10.31 0.37
C THR A 223 -15.30 -11.64 1.11
N ASP A 224 -16.25 -11.76 2.05
CA ASP A 224 -16.46 -13.01 2.79
C ASP A 224 -16.79 -14.18 1.86
N ASP A 225 -17.52 -13.92 0.77
CA ASP A 225 -17.85 -14.92 -0.25
C ASP A 225 -16.60 -15.41 -1.01
N GLU A 226 -15.67 -14.52 -1.32
CA GLU A 226 -14.42 -14.86 -2.00
C GLU A 226 -13.53 -15.71 -1.09
N ILE A 227 -13.44 -15.33 0.18
CA ILE A 227 -12.71 -16.10 1.20
C ILE A 227 -13.37 -17.47 1.37
N ALA A 228 -14.70 -17.53 1.44
CA ALA A 228 -15.46 -18.76 1.57
C ALA A 228 -15.27 -19.72 0.38
N LYS A 229 -15.15 -19.20 -0.84
CA LYS A 229 -14.94 -19.99 -2.08
C LYS A 229 -13.48 -20.40 -2.31
N ALA A 230 -12.53 -19.72 -1.68
CA ALA A 230 -11.11 -19.99 -1.89
C ALA A 230 -10.68 -21.37 -1.36
N ALA A 231 -9.87 -22.07 -2.16
CA ALA A 231 -9.17 -23.31 -1.80
C ALA A 231 -8.13 -23.07 -0.69
N GLY A 232 -7.58 -21.85 -0.64
CA GLY A 232 -6.73 -21.38 0.45
C GLY A 232 -6.31 -19.92 0.24
N VAL A 233 -5.60 -19.40 1.24
CA VAL A 233 -5.20 -17.99 1.35
C VAL A 233 -3.69 -17.87 1.39
N ILE A 234 -3.12 -16.97 0.60
CA ILE A 234 -1.70 -16.56 0.71
C ILE A 234 -1.66 -15.20 1.40
N VAL A 235 -1.06 -15.11 2.59
CA VAL A 235 -0.82 -13.86 3.30
C VAL A 235 0.67 -13.53 3.17
N ALA A 236 1.03 -12.80 2.10
CA ALA A 236 2.40 -12.36 1.86
C ALA A 236 2.56 -10.93 2.40
N CYS A 237 2.81 -10.81 3.70
CA CYS A 237 2.74 -9.54 4.43
C CYS A 237 3.92 -9.34 5.40
N ASP A 238 4.51 -8.14 5.39
CA ASP A 238 5.55 -7.70 6.33
C ASP A 238 5.00 -6.71 7.37
N THR A 239 3.68 -6.53 7.40
CA THR A 239 2.94 -5.67 8.34
C THR A 239 1.67 -6.38 8.79
N ASN A 240 1.00 -5.85 9.81
CA ASN A 240 -0.20 -6.47 10.35
C ASN A 240 -1.41 -6.24 9.42
N VAL A 241 -2.12 -7.32 9.10
CA VAL A 241 -3.33 -7.31 8.27
C VAL A 241 -4.45 -8.06 8.99
N PRO A 242 -5.73 -7.70 8.81
CA PRO A 242 -6.85 -8.39 9.45
C PRO A 242 -6.98 -9.81 8.87
N THR A 243 -6.46 -10.78 9.61
CA THR A 243 -6.48 -12.21 9.26
C THR A 243 -7.63 -12.96 9.92
N ASP A 244 -8.35 -12.36 10.88
CA ASP A 244 -9.47 -12.99 11.58
C ASP A 244 -10.56 -13.54 10.63
N ARG A 245 -10.75 -12.87 9.49
CA ARG A 245 -11.67 -13.28 8.41
C ARG A 245 -11.27 -14.56 7.69
N PHE A 246 -10.05 -15.08 7.90
CA PHE A 246 -9.56 -16.32 7.32
C PHE A 246 -9.71 -17.54 8.25
N ASP A 247 -10.50 -17.42 9.32
CA ASP A 247 -10.79 -18.52 10.24
C ASP A 247 -11.26 -19.79 9.50
N GLY A 248 -10.69 -20.94 9.87
CA GLY A 248 -11.02 -22.23 9.27
C GLY A 248 -10.50 -22.44 7.85
N LYS A 249 -9.78 -21.48 7.25
CA LYS A 249 -9.20 -21.62 5.90
C LYS A 249 -7.77 -22.15 5.94
N LYS A 250 -7.33 -22.78 4.85
CA LYS A 250 -5.92 -23.12 4.66
C LYS A 250 -5.15 -21.85 4.33
N VAL A 251 -4.19 -21.45 5.17
CA VAL A 251 -3.48 -20.18 5.02
C VAL A 251 -1.97 -20.42 5.01
N ILE A 252 -1.27 -19.83 4.04
CA ILE A 252 0.19 -19.69 4.06
C ILE A 252 0.51 -18.24 4.41
N GLU A 253 1.14 -18.02 5.57
CA GLU A 253 1.69 -16.71 5.95
C GLU A 253 3.19 -16.67 5.62
N CYS A 254 3.62 -15.63 4.90
CA CYS A 254 5.02 -15.45 4.49
C CYS A 254 5.39 -13.97 4.34
N GLN A 255 6.66 -13.68 4.08
CA GLN A 255 7.13 -12.32 3.80
C GLN A 255 6.61 -11.84 2.43
N VAL A 256 6.51 -10.52 2.24
CA VAL A 256 6.10 -9.96 0.92
C VAL A 256 7.09 -10.37 -0.17
N SER A 257 8.39 -10.43 0.17
CA SER A 257 9.45 -10.88 -0.74
C SER A 257 9.28 -12.32 -1.22
N ASP A 258 8.67 -13.20 -0.43
CA ASP A 258 8.33 -14.56 -0.87
C ASP A 258 7.20 -14.53 -1.90
N GLY A 259 6.24 -13.60 -1.75
CA GLY A 259 5.19 -13.36 -2.75
C GLY A 259 5.74 -12.89 -4.10
N ILE A 260 6.95 -12.31 -4.14
CA ILE A 260 7.64 -11.91 -5.37
C ILE A 260 8.46 -13.07 -5.94
N ASN A 261 9.34 -13.66 -5.11
CA ASN A 261 10.37 -14.60 -5.58
C ASN A 261 9.91 -16.06 -5.62
N LYS A 262 8.86 -16.40 -4.87
CA LYS A 262 8.37 -17.79 -4.68
C LYS A 262 6.88 -17.93 -5.00
N ALA A 263 6.31 -17.01 -5.78
CA ALA A 263 4.89 -17.01 -6.14
C ALA A 263 4.41 -18.38 -6.67
N GLU A 264 5.18 -19.00 -7.57
CA GLU A 264 4.86 -20.32 -8.14
C GLU A 264 4.78 -21.43 -7.08
N GLU A 265 5.70 -21.42 -6.11
CA GLU A 265 5.73 -22.39 -5.01
C GLU A 265 4.51 -22.21 -4.10
N LEU A 266 4.24 -20.97 -3.68
CA LEU A 266 3.11 -20.62 -2.80
C LEU A 266 1.77 -21.04 -3.40
N ILE A 267 1.59 -20.77 -4.71
CA ILE A 267 0.38 -21.13 -5.46
C ILE A 267 0.23 -22.65 -5.54
N LYS A 268 1.30 -23.39 -5.88
CA LYS A 268 1.25 -24.85 -5.96
C LYS A 268 0.94 -25.50 -4.61
N ARG A 269 1.46 -24.95 -3.50
CA ARG A 269 1.18 -25.47 -2.15
C ARG A 269 -0.27 -25.28 -1.75
N ILE A 270 -0.84 -24.09 -1.95
CA ILE A 270 -2.28 -23.87 -1.72
C ILE A 270 -3.12 -24.77 -2.61
N ALA A 271 -2.80 -24.89 -3.90
CA ALA A 271 -3.54 -25.74 -4.83
C ALA A 271 -3.47 -27.23 -4.48
N ALA A 272 -2.34 -27.71 -3.96
CA ALA A 272 -2.18 -29.06 -3.44
C ALA A 272 -2.83 -29.27 -2.07
N GLY A 273 -3.35 -28.21 -1.44
CA GLY A 273 -3.89 -28.24 -0.09
C GLY A 273 -2.82 -28.42 0.99
N ASP A 274 -1.54 -28.19 0.68
CA ASP A 274 -0.40 -28.25 1.59
C ASP A 274 -0.23 -26.91 2.35
N ALA A 275 -1.19 -26.62 3.22
CA ALA A 275 -1.18 -25.44 4.07
C ALA A 275 -1.96 -25.68 5.38
N PRO A 276 -1.50 -25.10 6.51
CA PRO A 276 -2.17 -25.26 7.79
C PRO A 276 -3.53 -24.55 7.79
N VAL A 277 -4.49 -25.10 8.54
CA VAL A 277 -5.79 -24.46 8.79
C VAL A 277 -5.60 -23.36 9.82
N PHE A 278 -5.93 -22.12 9.45
CA PHE A 278 -5.85 -20.95 10.30
C PHE A 278 -7.01 -20.93 11.30
N LYS A 279 -6.73 -20.49 12.54
CA LYS A 279 -7.75 -20.24 13.56
C LYS A 279 -7.66 -18.81 14.04
N ALA A 280 -8.71 -18.03 13.83
CA ALA A 280 -8.84 -16.68 14.36
C ALA A 280 -8.97 -16.75 15.89
N SER A 281 -8.20 -15.92 16.58
CA SER A 281 -8.14 -15.94 18.04
C SER A 281 -9.37 -15.29 18.70
N GLY A 282 -10.48 -16.03 18.77
CA GLY A 282 -11.67 -15.70 19.55
C GLY A 282 -11.84 -16.64 20.75
N LYS A 283 -11.25 -16.30 21.90
CA LYS A 283 -11.34 -17.00 23.22
C LYS A 283 -10.86 -18.48 23.27
N LYS A 284 -9.77 -18.64 24.02
CA LYS A 284 -9.19 -19.82 24.70
C LYS A 284 -8.37 -20.83 23.85
N GLU A 285 -7.12 -20.89 24.31
CA GLU A 285 -6.06 -21.89 24.10
C GLU A 285 -5.30 -21.87 22.77
N ALA A 286 -4.06 -21.40 22.92
CA ALA A 286 -2.98 -21.46 21.98
C ALA A 286 -2.77 -22.89 21.46
N SER A 287 -2.91 -23.04 20.16
CA SER A 287 -2.12 -23.99 19.39
C SER A 287 -1.80 -23.36 18.04
N HIS A 288 -0.72 -22.58 18.01
CA HIS A 288 0.01 -22.33 16.78
C HIS A 288 0.49 -23.68 16.25
N SER A 289 -0.13 -24.16 15.17
CA SER A 289 0.47 -25.19 14.32
C SER A 289 0.96 -24.52 13.03
N SER A 290 2.10 -23.85 13.13
CA SER A 290 3.02 -23.69 12.01
C SER A 290 3.48 -25.08 11.55
N VAL A 291 3.48 -25.35 10.24
CA VAL A 291 4.24 -26.49 9.70
C VAL A 291 5.68 -26.31 10.17
N GLY A 292 6.22 -27.27 10.93
CA GLY A 292 7.65 -27.35 11.22
C GLY A 292 8.31 -26.02 11.59
N GLY A 293 8.03 -25.55 12.82
CA GLY A 293 8.75 -24.44 13.44
C GLY A 293 7.82 -23.28 13.75
N LYS A 294 7.61 -23.02 15.05
CA LYS A 294 7.00 -21.79 15.56
C LYS A 294 7.49 -20.61 14.71
N GLU A 295 6.59 -19.76 14.25
CA GLU A 295 6.96 -18.44 13.72
C GLU A 295 8.05 -17.87 14.63
N SER A 296 9.23 -17.61 14.06
CA SER A 296 10.39 -17.28 14.89
C SER A 296 10.04 -16.07 15.74
N ILE A 297 10.37 -16.11 17.04
CA ILE A 297 10.20 -14.98 17.95
C ILE A 297 10.79 -13.70 17.33
N GLY A 298 11.88 -13.83 16.57
CA GLY A 298 12.48 -12.71 15.83
C GLY A 298 11.58 -12.13 14.74
N HIS A 299 10.83 -12.96 14.00
CA HIS A 299 9.91 -12.50 12.97
C HIS A 299 8.72 -11.75 13.58
N GLN A 300 8.20 -12.22 14.72
CA GLN A 300 7.13 -11.53 15.45
C GLN A 300 7.58 -10.15 15.97
N ILE A 301 8.76 -10.09 16.59
CA ILE A 301 9.36 -8.81 17.03
C ILE A 301 9.54 -7.86 15.85
N TYR A 302 10.03 -8.36 14.72
CA TYR A 302 10.18 -7.58 13.49
C TYR A 302 8.84 -7.01 13.00
N LYS A 303 7.78 -7.81 12.95
CA LYS A 303 6.44 -7.36 12.54
C LYS A 303 5.91 -6.24 13.42
N HIS A 304 6.06 -6.36 14.74
CA HIS A 304 5.66 -5.32 15.69
C HIS A 304 6.46 -4.02 15.48
N LEU A 305 7.78 -4.15 15.35
CA LEU A 305 8.69 -3.04 15.09
C LEU A 305 8.33 -2.32 13.78
N MET A 306 8.14 -3.06 12.70
CA MET A 306 7.80 -2.50 11.39
C MET A 306 6.44 -1.82 11.38
N ASN A 307 5.47 -2.32 12.16
CA ASN A 307 4.20 -1.62 12.32
C ASN A 307 4.41 -0.23 12.91
N GLY A 308 5.24 -0.11 13.96
CA GLY A 308 5.61 1.19 14.53
C GLY A 308 6.31 2.11 13.54
N VAL A 309 7.39 1.62 12.92
CA VAL A 309 8.20 2.39 11.98
C VAL A 309 7.34 2.95 10.85
N SER A 310 6.45 2.14 10.29
CA SER A 310 5.69 2.53 9.10
C SER A 310 4.65 3.60 9.36
N HIS A 311 4.01 3.57 10.53
CA HIS A 311 3.08 4.62 10.92
C HIS A 311 3.80 5.91 11.31
N MET A 312 5.05 5.81 11.76
CA MET A 312 5.91 6.96 12.08
C MET A 312 6.43 7.68 10.83
N LEU A 313 6.75 6.95 9.75
CA LEU A 313 7.39 7.50 8.55
C LEU A 313 6.68 8.74 7.95
N PRO A 314 5.34 8.78 7.77
CA PRO A 314 4.68 9.95 7.20
C PRO A 314 4.89 11.23 8.01
N PHE A 315 4.93 11.14 9.34
CA PHE A 315 5.16 12.28 10.24
C PHE A 315 6.58 12.81 10.10
N VAL A 316 7.53 11.89 10.00
CA VAL A 316 8.97 12.19 9.84
C VAL A 316 9.23 12.86 8.50
N VAL A 317 8.76 12.26 7.41
CA VAL A 317 8.93 12.78 6.05
C VAL A 317 8.26 14.14 5.90
N GLY A 318 6.97 14.24 6.24
CA GLY A 318 6.23 15.50 6.14
C GLY A 318 6.82 16.59 7.02
N GLY A 319 7.11 16.28 8.29
CA GLY A 319 7.66 17.24 9.24
C GLY A 319 9.05 17.75 8.84
N GLY A 320 9.91 16.83 8.41
CA GLY A 320 11.27 17.20 8.03
C GLY A 320 11.39 17.91 6.68
N ILE A 321 10.52 17.65 5.71
CA ILE A 321 10.45 18.44 4.46
C ILE A 321 10.00 19.88 4.77
N LEU A 322 9.02 20.07 5.66
CA LEU A 322 8.60 21.42 6.08
C LEU A 322 9.73 22.16 6.81
N ILE A 323 10.50 21.46 7.66
CA ILE A 323 11.71 22.01 8.29
C ILE A 323 12.75 22.39 7.23
N ALA A 324 12.97 21.56 6.20
CA ALA A 324 13.85 21.89 5.07
C ALA A 324 13.38 23.15 4.33
N ILE A 325 12.09 23.26 4.00
CA ILE A 325 11.53 24.45 3.35
C ILE A 325 11.78 25.71 4.19
N ALA A 326 11.67 25.62 5.52
CA ALA A 326 11.99 26.74 6.39
C ALA A 326 13.44 27.23 6.22
N PHE A 327 14.41 26.31 6.15
CA PHE A 327 15.80 26.64 5.88
C PHE A 327 16.00 27.23 4.49
N LEU A 328 15.29 26.73 3.47
CA LEU A 328 15.33 27.30 2.12
C LEU A 328 14.82 28.74 2.09
N ILE A 329 13.68 29.01 2.74
CA ILE A 329 13.09 30.34 2.78
C ILE A 329 14.08 31.32 3.40
N ASP A 330 14.64 31.02 4.57
CA ASP A 330 15.64 31.89 5.19
C ASP A 330 16.90 32.02 4.32
N GLY A 331 17.37 30.92 3.72
CA GLY A 331 18.58 30.91 2.89
C GLY A 331 18.46 31.77 1.63
N PHE A 332 17.26 31.91 1.05
CA PHE A 332 17.01 32.81 -0.08
C PHE A 332 16.62 34.22 0.31
N SER A 333 16.01 34.39 1.49
CA SER A 333 15.43 35.68 1.90
C SER A 333 16.39 36.53 2.73
N VAL A 334 17.46 35.94 3.26
CA VAL A 334 18.35 36.59 4.23
C VAL A 334 19.81 36.37 3.84
N ASP A 335 20.58 37.45 3.78
CA ASP A 335 22.04 37.34 3.70
C ASP A 335 22.59 36.94 5.08
N LEU A 336 22.74 35.64 5.30
CA LEU A 336 23.25 35.08 6.55
C LEU A 336 24.61 35.66 6.95
N ASN A 337 25.48 36.00 5.99
CA ASN A 337 26.82 36.51 6.29
C ASN A 337 26.79 37.94 6.85
N SER A 338 25.70 38.67 6.60
CA SER A 338 25.48 40.01 7.13
C SER A 338 24.97 40.02 8.59
N LEU A 339 24.53 38.87 9.11
CA LEU A 339 23.91 38.77 10.43
C LEU A 339 24.93 38.46 11.55
N PRO A 340 24.74 39.04 12.75
CA PRO A 340 25.51 38.65 13.94
C PRO A 340 25.26 37.19 14.32
N ALA A 341 26.21 36.58 15.05
CA ALA A 341 26.26 35.14 15.26
C ALA A 341 25.02 34.56 16.00
N ASP A 342 24.45 35.34 16.91
CA ASP A 342 23.23 35.04 17.65
C ASP A 342 21.99 34.99 16.74
N GLN A 343 21.91 35.87 15.73
CA GLN A 343 20.83 35.85 14.75
C GLN A 343 21.01 34.74 13.71
N ARG A 344 22.25 34.43 13.31
CA ARG A 344 22.55 33.26 12.47
C ARG A 344 22.14 31.95 13.13
N ALA A 345 22.22 31.84 14.46
CA ALA A 345 21.77 30.65 15.18
C ALA A 345 20.26 30.39 15.02
N ASN A 346 19.47 31.42 14.67
CA ASN A 346 18.03 31.30 14.43
C ASN A 346 17.69 30.88 13.00
N PHE A 347 18.65 30.40 12.21
CA PHE A 347 18.42 29.91 10.86
C PHE A 347 17.26 28.88 10.80
N GLY A 348 16.39 29.04 9.81
CA GLY A 348 15.12 28.33 9.66
C GLY A 348 13.95 28.95 10.45
N THR A 349 14.18 30.01 11.22
CA THR A 349 13.18 30.76 12.00
C THR A 349 13.36 32.29 11.90
N ILE A 350 14.25 32.78 11.04
CA ILE A 350 14.58 34.22 10.94
C ILE A 350 13.39 34.98 10.34
N THR A 351 12.84 34.47 9.24
CA THR A 351 11.63 35.03 8.63
C THR A 351 10.38 34.41 9.26
N GLN A 352 9.28 35.17 9.30
CA GLN A 352 8.00 34.66 9.80
C GLN A 352 7.50 33.44 9.01
N ALA A 353 7.71 33.43 7.69
CA ALA A 353 7.37 32.30 6.84
C ALA A 353 8.20 31.07 7.21
N ALA A 354 9.53 31.20 7.35
CA ALA A 354 10.38 30.08 7.79
C ALA A 354 9.97 29.58 9.19
N ALA A 355 9.70 30.49 10.13
CA ALA A 355 9.23 30.13 11.47
C ALA A 355 7.91 29.34 11.44
N MET A 356 6.96 29.70 10.57
CA MET A 356 5.73 28.95 10.37
C MET A 356 6.02 27.53 9.88
N PHE A 357 6.82 27.38 8.82
CA PHE A 357 7.17 26.07 8.27
C PHE A 357 7.93 25.20 9.28
N LYS A 358 8.91 25.76 10.00
CA LYS A 358 9.68 25.06 11.03
C LYS A 358 8.82 24.69 12.24
N GLY A 359 7.86 25.53 12.64
CA GLY A 359 6.93 25.23 13.73
C GLY A 359 5.98 24.07 13.41
N ILE A 360 5.36 24.10 12.22
CA ILE A 360 4.49 23.01 11.75
C ILE A 360 5.30 21.72 11.58
N GLY A 361 6.46 21.83 10.91
CA GLY A 361 7.35 20.70 10.66
C GLY A 361 7.88 20.08 11.95
N GLY A 362 8.31 20.91 12.91
CA GLY A 362 8.77 20.47 14.22
C GLY A 362 7.68 19.78 15.05
N THR A 363 6.44 20.24 14.95
CA THR A 363 5.29 19.59 15.60
C THR A 363 5.06 18.19 15.02
N ALA A 364 5.01 18.07 13.68
CA ALA A 364 4.85 16.78 13.02
C ALA A 364 6.01 15.83 13.36
N PHE A 365 7.25 16.33 13.34
CA PHE A 365 8.44 15.56 13.69
C PHE A 365 8.44 15.12 15.17
N GLY A 366 7.91 15.95 16.08
CA GLY A 366 7.77 15.61 17.50
C GLY A 366 6.84 14.42 17.77
N PHE A 367 5.90 14.12 16.88
CA PHE A 367 5.05 12.93 16.97
C PHE A 367 5.76 11.63 16.57
N MET A 368 6.98 11.70 16.03
CA MET A 368 7.75 10.54 15.58
C MET A 368 7.79 9.41 16.62
N LEU A 369 8.31 9.70 17.82
CA LEU A 369 8.51 8.70 18.87
C LEU A 369 7.20 8.22 19.54
N PRO A 370 6.23 9.11 19.84
CA PRO A 370 4.90 8.68 20.26
C PRO A 370 4.26 7.71 19.26
N ILE A 371 4.22 8.06 17.98
CA ILE A 371 3.60 7.22 16.94
C ILE A 371 4.30 5.87 16.83
N LEU A 372 5.63 5.85 16.81
CA LEU A 372 6.42 4.61 16.82
C LEU A 372 6.01 3.67 17.96
N ALA A 373 6.06 4.17 19.19
CA ALA A 373 5.76 3.38 20.39
C ALA A 373 4.29 2.93 20.44
N GLY A 374 3.36 3.82 20.09
CA GLY A 374 1.93 3.54 20.05
C GLY A 374 1.57 2.42 19.08
N PHE A 375 2.10 2.46 17.86
CA PHE A 375 1.80 1.44 16.85
C PHE A 375 2.54 0.11 17.08
N ILE A 376 3.70 0.11 17.76
CA ILE A 376 4.29 -1.14 18.30
C ILE A 376 3.32 -1.72 19.35
N ALA A 377 2.91 -0.93 20.34
CA ALA A 377 2.01 -1.38 21.41
C ALA A 377 0.66 -1.87 20.86
N MET A 378 0.12 -1.17 19.87
CA MET A 378 -1.11 -1.55 19.17
C MET A 378 -0.98 -2.88 18.44
N SER A 379 0.16 -3.14 17.79
CA SER A 379 0.36 -4.41 17.10
C SER A 379 0.45 -5.61 18.04
N ILE A 380 0.75 -5.38 19.32
CA ILE A 380 0.83 -6.40 20.37
C ILE A 380 -0.52 -6.56 21.09
N ALA A 381 -1.23 -5.45 21.36
CA ALA A 381 -2.37 -5.41 22.27
C ALA A 381 -3.63 -4.76 21.70
N ASP A 382 -3.72 -4.62 20.37
CA ASP A 382 -4.78 -3.94 19.62
C ASP A 382 -4.95 -2.47 20.01
N ARG A 383 -6.09 -1.87 19.66
CA ARG A 383 -6.44 -0.47 19.96
C ARG A 383 -6.16 -0.03 21.40
N PRO A 384 -6.43 -0.84 22.45
CA PRO A 384 -6.12 -0.44 23.84
C PRO A 384 -4.63 -0.17 24.10
N GLY A 385 -3.72 -0.75 23.29
CA GLY A 385 -2.28 -0.50 23.36
C GLY A 385 -1.87 0.92 22.97
N LEU A 386 -2.66 1.61 22.13
CA LEU A 386 -2.27 2.89 21.52
C LEU A 386 -1.98 3.97 22.56
N ALA A 387 -2.93 4.24 23.46
CA ALA A 387 -2.79 5.34 24.43
C ALA A 387 -1.58 5.13 25.35
N VAL A 388 -1.36 3.89 25.79
CA VAL A 388 -0.23 3.51 26.65
C VAL A 388 1.09 3.66 25.90
N GLY A 389 1.16 3.20 24.66
CA GLY A 389 2.36 3.33 23.83
C GLY A 389 2.67 4.79 23.46
N PHE A 390 1.66 5.60 23.13
CA PHE A 390 1.84 7.04 22.85
C PHE A 390 2.43 7.78 24.05
N VAL A 391 1.91 7.54 25.25
CA VAL A 391 2.46 8.15 26.46
C VAL A 391 3.88 7.64 26.72
N GLY A 392 4.13 6.34 26.62
CA GLY A 392 5.48 5.77 26.79
C GLY A 392 6.50 6.36 25.81
N GLY A 393 6.13 6.49 24.53
CA GLY A 393 6.96 7.12 23.50
C GLY A 393 7.17 8.62 23.73
N SER A 394 6.17 9.32 24.26
CA SER A 394 6.30 10.74 24.63
C SER A 394 7.22 10.94 25.83
N ILE A 395 7.19 10.03 26.82
CA ILE A 395 8.14 10.04 27.94
C ILE A 395 9.56 9.86 27.40
N ALA A 396 9.78 8.88 26.51
CA ALA A 396 11.08 8.67 25.89
C ALA A 396 11.57 9.88 25.07
N ALA A 397 10.66 10.57 24.36
CA ALA A 397 10.98 11.77 23.58
C ALA A 397 11.39 12.96 24.44
N ASN A 398 10.77 13.11 25.61
CA ASN A 398 11.07 14.18 26.58
C ASN A 398 12.14 13.78 27.60
N GLY A 399 12.56 12.51 27.59
CA GLY A 399 13.58 11.94 28.47
C GLY A 399 14.96 11.87 27.80
N THR A 400 15.82 11.04 28.38
CA THR A 400 17.20 10.82 27.90
C THR A 400 17.32 9.59 27.00
N SER A 401 16.36 8.68 27.08
CA SER A 401 16.35 7.42 26.33
C SER A 401 16.05 7.59 24.84
N GLY A 402 15.37 8.67 24.44
CA GLY A 402 15.15 9.05 23.04
C GLY A 402 14.53 7.95 22.18
N PHE A 403 15.07 7.74 20.99
CA PHE A 403 14.55 6.75 20.04
C PHE A 403 14.59 5.32 20.60
N LEU A 404 15.69 4.93 21.27
CA LEU A 404 15.84 3.60 21.87
C LEU A 404 14.80 3.37 22.98
N GLY A 405 14.56 4.39 23.80
CA GLY A 405 13.51 4.36 24.80
C GLY A 405 12.13 4.18 24.22
N ALA A 406 11.81 4.87 23.11
CA ALA A 406 10.52 4.76 22.45
C ALA A 406 10.27 3.35 21.88
N LEU A 407 11.32 2.70 21.34
CA LEU A 407 11.24 1.29 20.95
C LEU A 407 10.87 0.40 22.12
N VAL A 408 11.61 0.50 23.22
CA VAL A 408 11.34 -0.29 24.44
C VAL A 408 9.95 0.01 24.99
N ALA A 409 9.57 1.30 25.05
CA ALA A 409 8.27 1.76 25.51
C ALA A 409 7.11 1.12 24.74
N GLY A 410 7.23 0.98 23.42
CA GLY A 410 6.21 0.34 22.59
C GLY A 410 5.97 -1.13 22.96
N PHE A 411 7.04 -1.90 23.13
CA PHE A 411 6.93 -3.31 23.56
C PHE A 411 6.40 -3.42 24.99
N VAL A 412 6.96 -2.64 25.92
CA VAL A 412 6.51 -2.62 27.32
C VAL A 412 5.04 -2.26 27.42
N ALA A 413 4.59 -1.20 26.74
CA ALA A 413 3.20 -0.78 26.69
C ALA A 413 2.27 -1.89 26.17
N GLY A 414 2.64 -2.54 25.06
CA GLY A 414 1.89 -3.67 24.51
C GLY A 414 1.71 -4.80 25.52
N TYR A 415 2.79 -5.25 26.15
CA TYR A 415 2.72 -6.34 27.12
C TYR A 415 2.01 -5.95 28.43
N ILE A 416 2.12 -4.69 28.88
CA ILE A 416 1.33 -4.18 30.01
C ILE A 416 -0.17 -4.31 29.70
N VAL A 417 -0.59 -3.87 28.51
CA VAL A 417 -2.01 -3.93 28.13
C VAL A 417 -2.48 -5.38 27.98
N LEU A 418 -1.66 -6.28 27.45
CA LEU A 418 -1.98 -7.72 27.44
C LEU A 418 -2.14 -8.29 28.86
N LEU A 419 -1.27 -7.89 29.79
CA LEU A 419 -1.39 -8.28 31.20
C LEU A 419 -2.70 -7.75 31.80
N LEU A 420 -3.05 -6.49 31.56
CA LEU A 420 -4.30 -5.90 32.04
C LEU A 420 -5.52 -6.62 31.45
N LYS A 421 -5.53 -6.91 30.14
CA LYS A 421 -6.58 -7.73 29.50
C LYS A 421 -6.73 -9.09 30.20
N LYS A 422 -5.62 -9.73 30.56
CA LYS A 422 -5.64 -11.02 31.28
C LYS A 422 -6.15 -10.88 32.71
N VAL A 423 -5.70 -9.88 33.46
CA VAL A 423 -6.12 -9.62 34.85
C VAL A 423 -7.63 -9.34 34.91
N PHE A 424 -8.15 -8.51 34.01
CA PHE A 424 -9.56 -8.12 33.98
C PHE A 424 -10.47 -9.06 33.17
N SER A 425 -9.94 -10.18 32.68
CA SER A 425 -10.71 -11.19 31.94
C SER A 425 -11.81 -11.85 32.78
N LYS A 426 -11.70 -11.83 34.12
CA LYS A 426 -12.66 -12.42 35.06
C LYS A 426 -13.78 -11.48 35.51
N LEU A 427 -13.78 -10.21 35.09
CA LEU A 427 -14.84 -9.26 35.46
C LEU A 427 -16.16 -9.61 34.75
N PRO A 428 -17.33 -9.32 35.37
CA PRO A 428 -18.65 -9.52 34.78
C PRO A 428 -18.82 -8.81 33.43
N GLU A 429 -19.61 -9.41 32.53
CA GLU A 429 -19.87 -8.88 31.17
C GLU A 429 -20.49 -7.47 31.19
N SER A 430 -21.25 -7.12 32.23
CA SER A 430 -21.79 -5.77 32.43
C SER A 430 -20.72 -4.67 32.51
N LEU A 431 -19.45 -5.03 32.74
CA LEU A 431 -18.31 -4.11 32.83
C LEU A 431 -17.40 -4.15 31.59
N ASP A 432 -17.77 -4.88 30.53
CA ASP A 432 -16.92 -5.01 29.33
C ASP A 432 -16.68 -3.68 28.62
N GLY A 433 -17.65 -2.76 28.63
CA GLY A 433 -17.47 -1.41 28.09
C GLY A 433 -16.48 -0.56 28.90
N MET A 434 -16.36 -0.77 30.21
CA MET A 434 -15.47 -0.01 31.10
C MET A 434 -14.00 -0.42 30.92
N LYS A 435 -13.73 -1.68 30.54
CA LYS A 435 -12.38 -2.23 30.40
C LYS A 435 -11.50 -1.43 29.43
N PRO A 436 -11.86 -1.27 28.13
CA PRO A 436 -11.03 -0.53 27.18
C PRO A 436 -11.13 0.98 27.30
N VAL A 437 -12.21 1.52 27.90
CA VAL A 437 -12.42 2.97 28.02
C VAL A 437 -11.72 3.55 29.25
N LEU A 438 -11.69 2.82 30.37
CA LEU A 438 -11.18 3.33 31.65
C LEU A 438 -10.03 2.48 32.20
N LEU A 439 -10.23 1.17 32.37
CA LEU A 439 -9.28 0.34 33.12
C LEU A 439 -7.94 0.18 32.40
N TYR A 440 -7.94 -0.20 31.12
CA TYR A 440 -6.70 -0.40 30.38
C TYR A 440 -5.94 0.91 30.17
N PRO A 441 -6.57 2.03 29.75
CA PRO A 441 -5.84 3.29 29.58
C PRO A 441 -5.29 3.84 30.90
N LEU A 442 -6.11 3.90 31.96
CA LEU A 442 -5.68 4.49 33.24
C LEU A 442 -4.52 3.72 33.87
N LEU A 443 -4.70 2.41 34.05
CA LEU A 443 -3.68 1.57 34.66
C LEU A 443 -2.49 1.36 33.74
N GLY A 444 -2.72 1.24 32.43
CA GLY A 444 -1.67 1.08 31.45
C GLY A 444 -0.75 2.30 31.41
N ILE A 445 -1.32 3.51 31.31
CA ILE A 445 -0.57 4.78 31.31
C ILE A 445 0.22 4.94 32.61
N PHE A 446 -0.41 4.65 33.76
CA PHE A 446 0.29 4.72 35.05
C PHE A 446 1.47 3.74 35.10
N LEU A 447 1.25 2.47 34.74
CA LEU A 447 2.27 1.43 34.80
C LEU A 447 3.41 1.70 33.81
N VAL A 448 3.11 2.08 32.56
CA VAL A 448 4.15 2.42 31.59
C VAL A 448 4.92 3.65 32.04
N GLY A 449 4.26 4.64 32.64
CA GLY A 449 4.92 5.83 33.17
C GLY A 449 5.91 5.49 34.28
N VAL A 450 5.50 4.67 35.25
CA VAL A 450 6.39 4.19 36.33
C VAL A 450 7.55 3.38 35.77
N ILE A 451 7.29 2.43 34.87
CA ILE A 451 8.34 1.59 34.29
C ILE A 451 9.31 2.44 33.46
N MET A 452 8.80 3.36 32.64
CA MET A 452 9.66 4.24 31.86
C MET A 452 10.53 5.11 32.77
N GLN A 453 9.95 5.75 33.76
CA GLN A 453 10.68 6.68 34.64
C GLN A 453 11.75 5.99 35.49
N PHE A 454 11.45 4.84 36.08
CA PHE A 454 12.31 4.22 37.10
C PHE A 454 13.13 3.04 36.59
N VAL A 455 12.72 2.41 35.48
CA VAL A 455 13.34 1.16 34.99
C VAL A 455 13.99 1.34 33.62
N VAL A 456 13.34 2.04 32.67
CA VAL A 456 13.83 2.13 31.29
C VAL A 456 14.72 3.35 31.07
N GLU A 457 14.30 4.54 31.51
CA GLU A 457 15.04 5.79 31.32
C GLU A 457 16.47 5.73 31.88
N PRO A 458 16.73 5.25 33.11
CA PRO A 458 18.10 5.26 33.62
C PRO A 458 19.09 4.41 32.79
N PRO A 459 18.84 3.12 32.50
CA PRO A 459 19.78 2.30 31.73
C PRO A 459 19.77 2.63 30.22
N ILE A 460 18.60 2.85 29.63
CA ILE A 460 18.51 3.13 28.18
C ILE A 460 18.94 4.55 27.86
N GLY A 461 18.66 5.51 28.74
CA GLY A 461 19.21 6.87 28.67
C GLY A 461 20.72 6.87 28.73
N ALA A 462 21.32 6.15 29.69
CA ALA A 462 22.78 6.01 29.77
C ALA A 462 23.37 5.38 28.49
N LEU A 463 22.72 4.35 27.95
CA LEU A 463 23.12 3.74 26.67
C LEU A 463 23.02 4.73 25.50
N ASN A 464 21.90 5.46 25.40
CA ASN A 464 21.69 6.46 24.36
C ASN A 464 22.75 7.58 24.43
N THR A 465 23.03 8.10 25.63
CA THR A 465 24.11 9.06 25.85
C THR A 465 25.48 8.49 25.48
N ALA A 466 25.77 7.23 25.82
CA ALA A 466 27.04 6.59 25.46
C ALA A 466 27.19 6.44 23.94
N ILE A 467 26.14 6.02 23.24
CA ILE A 467 26.12 5.93 21.77
C ILE A 467 26.33 7.33 21.17
N ASN A 468 25.60 8.35 21.63
CA ASN A 468 25.73 9.70 21.11
C ASN A 468 27.12 10.30 21.35
N ASN A 469 27.72 10.06 22.52
CA ASN A 469 29.11 10.45 22.79
C ASN A 469 30.09 9.73 21.85
N GLY A 470 29.87 8.44 21.60
CA GLY A 470 30.64 7.67 20.63
C GLY A 470 30.53 8.22 19.21
N LEU A 471 29.31 8.52 18.75
CA LEU A 471 29.04 9.09 17.43
C LEU A 471 29.65 10.49 17.27
N ASN A 472 29.50 11.36 18.27
CA ASN A 472 30.11 12.69 18.29
C ASN A 472 31.65 12.64 18.33
N GLY A 473 32.21 11.55 18.86
CA GLY A 473 33.65 11.30 18.88
C GLY A 473 34.21 10.74 17.56
N LEU A 474 33.37 10.36 16.59
CA LEU A 474 33.82 9.86 15.30
C LEU A 474 34.48 10.98 14.50
N ASN A 475 35.78 10.85 14.24
CA ASN A 475 36.52 11.74 13.37
C ASN A 475 37.25 10.97 12.26
N GLY A 476 37.56 11.67 11.17
CA GLY A 476 38.33 11.16 10.04
C GLY A 476 37.83 9.81 9.51
N ALA A 477 38.68 8.78 9.58
CA ALA A 477 38.43 7.47 8.99
C ALA A 477 37.22 6.72 9.60
N SER A 478 36.93 6.90 10.89
CA SER A 478 35.84 6.19 11.56
C SER A 478 34.45 6.65 11.10
N ALA A 479 34.30 7.96 10.86
CA ALA A 479 33.11 8.56 10.27
C ALA A 479 32.87 8.06 8.83
N VAL A 480 33.95 7.92 8.04
CA VAL A 480 33.88 7.38 6.68
C VAL A 480 33.42 5.92 6.68
N VAL A 481 33.97 5.09 7.56
CA VAL A 481 33.56 3.68 7.69
C VAL A 481 32.07 3.56 8.04
N LEU A 482 31.57 4.40 8.95
CA LEU A 482 30.14 4.45 9.25
C LEU A 482 29.31 4.85 8.03
N GLY A 483 29.76 5.85 7.26
CA GLY A 483 29.12 6.25 6.00
C GLY A 483 29.10 5.12 4.95
N VAL A 484 30.19 4.36 4.84
CA VAL A 484 30.28 3.19 3.95
C VAL A 484 29.25 2.14 4.35
N LEU A 485 29.17 1.82 5.63
CA LEU A 485 28.21 0.84 6.15
C LEU A 485 26.77 1.27 5.88
N LEU A 486 26.40 2.48 6.29
CA LEU A 486 25.02 2.96 6.21
C LEU A 486 24.58 3.22 4.77
N GLY A 487 25.45 3.83 3.95
CA GLY A 487 25.19 4.03 2.53
C GLY A 487 25.02 2.70 1.80
N GLY A 488 25.82 1.68 2.14
CA GLY A 488 25.69 0.34 1.59
C GLY A 488 24.38 -0.36 1.99
N MET A 489 24.02 -0.30 3.27
CA MET A 489 22.79 -0.90 3.81
C MET A 489 21.53 -0.40 3.09
N MET A 490 21.50 0.87 2.67
CA MET A 490 20.37 1.44 1.93
C MET A 490 20.10 0.76 0.59
N SER A 491 21.05 0.02 0.03
CA SER A 491 20.92 -0.59 -1.29
C SER A 491 20.96 -2.12 -1.26
N VAL A 492 20.98 -2.73 -0.07
CA VAL A 492 21.02 -4.19 0.10
C VAL A 492 19.74 -4.85 -0.40
N ASP A 493 18.60 -4.26 -0.07
CA ASP A 493 17.28 -4.83 -0.34
C ASP A 493 16.24 -3.81 -0.84
N MET A 494 16.72 -2.64 -1.32
CA MET A 494 15.93 -1.63 -2.05
C MET A 494 14.59 -1.26 -1.39
N GLY A 495 14.61 -1.02 -0.07
CA GLY A 495 13.43 -0.70 0.73
C GLY A 495 12.93 -1.86 1.60
N GLY A 496 13.69 -2.96 1.66
CA GLY A 496 13.48 -4.06 2.59
C GLY A 496 13.98 -3.76 4.03
N PRO A 497 14.10 -4.80 4.88
CA PRO A 497 14.48 -4.67 6.28
C PRO A 497 15.81 -3.94 6.54
N VAL A 498 16.85 -4.19 5.74
CA VAL A 498 18.20 -3.64 5.92
C VAL A 498 18.22 -2.15 5.56
N ASN A 499 17.60 -1.79 4.43
CA ASN A 499 17.40 -0.38 4.07
C ASN A 499 16.62 0.36 5.16
N LYS A 500 15.49 -0.21 5.62
CA LYS A 500 14.68 0.42 6.68
C LYS A 500 15.44 0.55 8.00
N ALA A 501 16.27 -0.42 8.36
CA ALA A 501 17.11 -0.31 9.55
C ALA A 501 18.10 0.86 9.44
N ALA A 502 18.75 1.04 8.30
CA ALA A 502 19.64 2.17 8.05
C ALA A 502 18.87 3.50 8.05
N TYR A 503 17.68 3.55 7.43
CA TYR A 503 16.82 4.72 7.44
C TYR A 503 16.41 5.12 8.86
N VAL A 504 15.93 4.14 9.65
CA VAL A 504 15.52 4.35 11.05
C VAL A 504 16.70 4.80 11.92
N PHE A 505 17.89 4.24 11.68
CA PHE A 505 19.10 4.71 12.36
C PHE A 505 19.44 6.16 12.00
N GLY A 506 19.28 6.53 10.72
CA GLY A 506 19.45 7.90 10.24
C GLY A 506 18.46 8.87 10.89
N THR A 507 17.18 8.53 10.96
CA THR A 507 16.16 9.39 11.57
C THR A 507 16.36 9.55 13.08
N ALA A 508 16.73 8.46 13.77
CA ALA A 508 17.13 8.52 15.18
C ALA A 508 18.35 9.44 15.39
N SER A 509 19.30 9.42 14.45
CA SER A 509 20.49 10.26 14.50
C SER A 509 20.16 11.75 14.35
N ILE A 510 19.15 12.12 13.54
CA ILE A 510 18.66 13.52 13.47
C ILE A 510 18.17 13.98 14.84
N ALA A 511 17.37 13.16 15.53
CA ALA A 511 16.86 13.50 16.87
C ALA A 511 18.00 13.65 17.90
N ALA A 512 19.13 12.96 17.68
CA ALA A 512 20.34 13.10 18.47
C ALA A 512 21.29 14.23 18.00
N GLY A 513 20.93 14.99 16.96
CA GLY A 513 21.74 16.09 16.40
C GLY A 513 22.85 15.65 15.43
N ASN A 514 22.90 14.37 15.04
CA ASN A 514 23.89 13.80 14.14
C ASN A 514 23.43 13.83 12.68
N TYR A 515 23.47 15.01 12.05
CA TYR A 515 22.95 15.24 10.69
C TYR A 515 23.79 14.66 9.55
N ASN A 516 25.07 14.38 9.80
CA ASN A 516 25.98 13.75 8.84
C ASN A 516 25.58 12.31 8.51
N ILE A 517 25.15 11.56 9.54
CA ILE A 517 24.64 10.20 9.39
C ILE A 517 23.44 10.19 8.44
N MET A 518 22.51 11.14 8.60
CA MET A 518 21.35 11.20 7.70
C MET A 518 21.73 11.47 6.25
N ALA A 519 22.70 12.36 6.01
CA ALA A 519 23.20 12.63 4.66
C ALA A 519 23.77 11.36 4.00
N ALA A 520 24.55 10.56 4.74
CA ALA A 520 25.10 9.31 4.25
C ALA A 520 24.02 8.24 3.95
N VAL A 521 22.98 8.17 4.77
CA VAL A 521 21.83 7.28 4.54
C VAL A 521 21.05 7.73 3.29
N MET A 522 20.74 9.03 3.15
CA MET A 522 19.97 9.52 2.01
C MET A 522 20.71 9.36 0.68
N ILE A 523 22.01 9.65 0.63
CA ILE A 523 22.75 9.51 -0.63
C ILE A 523 22.83 8.05 -1.09
N GLY A 524 22.88 7.10 -0.14
CA GLY A 524 22.91 5.67 -0.43
C GLY A 524 21.68 5.22 -1.21
N GLY A 525 20.48 5.65 -0.83
CA GLY A 525 19.24 5.29 -1.54
C GLY A 525 19.06 5.97 -2.91
N MET A 526 19.78 7.06 -3.19
CA MET A 526 19.72 7.74 -4.50
C MET A 526 20.54 7.01 -5.58
N VAL A 527 21.61 6.32 -5.19
CA VAL A 527 22.59 5.72 -6.12
C VAL A 527 22.01 4.62 -7.03
N PRO A 528 21.25 3.62 -6.54
CA PRO A 528 20.84 2.47 -7.35
C PRO A 528 20.11 2.82 -8.65
N PRO A 529 19.01 3.61 -8.64
CA PRO A 529 18.32 3.97 -9.87
C PRO A 529 19.20 4.82 -10.81
N ILE A 530 20.01 5.77 -10.31
CA ILE A 530 20.90 6.57 -11.18
C ILE A 530 21.94 5.67 -11.86
N ALA A 531 22.52 4.73 -11.12
CA ALA A 531 23.49 3.78 -11.65
C ALA A 531 22.89 2.89 -12.76
N ILE A 532 21.63 2.44 -12.59
CA ILE A 532 20.91 1.66 -13.60
C ILE A 532 20.62 2.51 -14.84
N ALA A 533 20.15 3.75 -14.67
CA ALA A 533 19.91 4.68 -15.77
C ALA A 533 21.20 4.89 -16.60
N LEU A 534 22.33 5.14 -15.94
CA LEU A 534 23.63 5.24 -16.60
C LEU A 534 24.03 3.92 -17.30
N ALA A 535 23.85 2.78 -16.63
CA ALA A 535 24.27 1.49 -17.16
C ALA A 535 23.48 1.09 -18.42
N THR A 536 22.18 1.37 -18.47
CA THR A 536 21.34 1.12 -19.66
C THR A 536 21.76 1.97 -20.87
N ILE A 537 22.36 3.14 -20.63
CA ILE A 537 22.86 4.04 -21.68
C ILE A 537 24.26 3.61 -22.16
N PHE A 538 25.18 3.32 -21.23
CA PHE A 538 26.58 3.03 -21.57
C PHE A 538 26.82 1.57 -21.97
N PHE A 539 26.05 0.62 -21.43
CA PHE A 539 26.22 -0.82 -21.64
C PHE A 539 24.98 -1.45 -22.29
N LYS A 540 24.44 -0.81 -23.34
CA LYS A 540 23.18 -1.19 -24.02
C LYS A 540 23.05 -2.68 -24.35
N ASN A 541 24.16 -3.36 -24.69
CA ASN A 541 24.19 -4.79 -25.04
C ASN A 541 24.03 -5.74 -23.84
N LYS A 542 23.98 -5.21 -22.61
CA LYS A 542 23.77 -5.96 -21.36
C LYS A 542 22.36 -5.80 -20.79
N PHE A 543 21.47 -5.11 -21.51
CA PHE A 543 20.09 -4.85 -21.11
C PHE A 543 19.13 -5.15 -22.26
N THR A 544 17.96 -5.69 -21.93
CA THR A 544 16.91 -5.98 -22.93
C THR A 544 16.36 -4.69 -23.56
N ALA A 545 15.64 -4.79 -24.68
CA ALA A 545 14.93 -3.64 -25.25
C ALA A 545 13.97 -2.95 -24.24
N GLU A 546 13.27 -3.73 -23.42
CA GLU A 546 12.37 -3.22 -22.38
C GLU A 546 13.14 -2.49 -21.27
N GLU A 547 14.22 -3.10 -20.75
CA GLU A 547 15.08 -2.51 -19.73
C GLU A 547 15.72 -1.21 -20.21
N ARG A 548 16.14 -1.15 -21.48
CA ARG A 548 16.68 0.08 -22.10
C ARG A 548 15.64 1.18 -22.22
N LYS A 549 14.38 0.84 -22.49
CA LYS A 549 13.27 1.80 -22.57
C LYS A 549 12.90 2.32 -21.18
N ALA A 550 12.95 1.47 -20.16
CA ALA A 550 12.69 1.84 -18.76
C ALA A 550 13.88 2.52 -18.07
N GLY A 551 15.10 2.35 -18.58
CA GLY A 551 16.33 2.89 -17.97
C GLY A 551 16.31 4.41 -17.69
N PRO A 552 15.99 5.29 -18.65
CA PRO A 552 16.06 6.74 -18.44
C PRO A 552 15.15 7.29 -17.34
N THR A 553 13.99 6.67 -17.08
CA THR A 553 13.08 7.14 -16.02
C THR A 553 13.72 7.00 -14.63
N ASN A 554 14.70 6.11 -14.48
CA ASN A 554 15.42 5.94 -13.24
C ASN A 554 16.30 7.13 -12.83
N PHE A 555 16.66 8.04 -13.75
CA PHE A 555 17.29 9.30 -13.33
C PHE A 555 16.35 10.11 -12.44
N ILE A 556 15.07 10.20 -12.83
CA ILE A 556 14.06 10.93 -12.07
C ILE A 556 13.82 10.23 -10.74
N MET A 557 13.72 8.90 -10.75
CA MET A 557 13.54 8.11 -9.53
C MET A 557 14.69 8.35 -8.54
N GLY A 558 15.95 8.23 -8.98
CA GLY A 558 17.09 8.44 -8.10
C GLY A 558 17.29 9.86 -7.62
N LEU A 559 17.10 10.84 -8.50
CA LEU A 559 17.12 12.26 -8.11
C LEU A 559 15.97 12.61 -7.18
N SER A 560 14.91 11.80 -7.12
CA SER A 560 13.79 11.97 -6.18
C SER A 560 13.89 11.08 -4.95
N PHE A 561 15.02 10.37 -4.76
CA PHE A 561 15.20 9.39 -3.67
C PHE A 561 14.12 8.27 -3.67
N ILE A 562 13.72 7.84 -4.87
CA ILE A 562 12.83 6.70 -5.09
C ILE A 562 13.71 5.53 -5.53
N THR A 563 14.17 4.74 -4.56
CA THR A 563 15.04 3.58 -4.82
C THR A 563 14.29 2.47 -5.57
N GLU A 564 12.95 2.49 -5.54
CA GLU A 564 12.07 1.49 -6.13
C GLU A 564 12.24 1.30 -7.64
N GLY A 565 12.69 2.34 -8.35
CA GLY A 565 12.99 2.23 -9.78
C GLY A 565 14.05 1.17 -10.11
N ALA A 566 14.91 0.83 -9.13
CA ALA A 566 15.92 -0.21 -9.27
C ALA A 566 15.38 -1.64 -9.09
N ILE A 567 14.22 -1.80 -8.45
CA ILE A 567 13.71 -3.13 -8.05
C ILE A 567 13.46 -4.04 -9.26
N PRO A 568 12.82 -3.60 -10.36
CA PRO A 568 12.58 -4.49 -11.51
C PRO A 568 13.88 -5.08 -12.10
N PHE A 569 14.95 -4.30 -12.11
CA PHE A 569 16.27 -4.72 -12.60
C PHE A 569 16.98 -5.65 -11.60
N ALA A 570 16.83 -5.39 -10.31
CA ALA A 570 17.34 -6.27 -9.27
C ALA A 570 16.57 -7.60 -9.21
N ALA A 571 15.27 -7.59 -9.49
CA ALA A 571 14.45 -8.81 -9.55
C ALA A 571 14.82 -9.67 -10.77
N SER A 572 15.12 -9.05 -11.92
CA SER A 572 15.55 -9.77 -13.12
C SER A 572 16.96 -10.35 -12.99
N ASP A 573 17.86 -9.66 -12.28
CA ASP A 573 19.28 -10.04 -12.17
C ASP A 573 19.91 -9.68 -10.80
N PRO A 574 19.50 -10.34 -9.71
CA PRO A 574 19.85 -9.93 -8.35
C PRO A 574 21.34 -10.05 -8.05
N LEU A 575 21.99 -11.08 -8.60
CA LEU A 575 23.39 -11.41 -8.32
C LEU A 575 24.38 -10.38 -8.89
N HIS A 576 24.00 -9.65 -9.94
CA HIS A 576 24.87 -8.64 -10.53
C HIS A 576 24.42 -7.23 -10.15
N VAL A 577 23.11 -6.99 -10.00
CA VAL A 577 22.57 -5.66 -9.70
C VAL A 577 22.78 -5.27 -8.24
N LEU A 578 22.42 -6.13 -7.28
CA LEU A 578 22.49 -5.78 -5.86
C LEU A 578 23.94 -5.50 -5.41
N PRO A 579 24.96 -6.34 -5.72
CA PRO A 579 26.32 -6.04 -5.28
C PRO A 579 26.88 -4.75 -5.88
N ALA A 580 26.59 -4.47 -7.15
CA ALA A 580 27.02 -3.24 -7.81
C ALA A 580 26.42 -2.00 -7.13
N CYS A 581 25.12 -2.03 -6.87
CA CYS A 581 24.42 -0.94 -6.19
C CYS A 581 24.89 -0.76 -4.74
N VAL A 582 25.08 -1.85 -3.99
CA VAL A 582 25.61 -1.79 -2.60
C VAL A 582 26.97 -1.13 -2.57
N VAL A 583 27.90 -1.52 -3.46
CA VAL A 583 29.24 -0.93 -3.49
C VAL A 583 29.19 0.56 -3.85
N GLY A 584 28.43 0.95 -4.89
CA GLY A 584 28.31 2.36 -5.25
C GLY A 584 27.69 3.21 -4.15
N SER A 585 26.68 2.68 -3.46
CA SER A 585 25.98 3.38 -2.36
C SER A 585 26.85 3.50 -1.12
N ALA A 586 27.63 2.46 -0.82
CA ALA A 586 28.64 2.48 0.23
C ALA A 586 29.72 3.54 -0.05
N VAL A 587 30.22 3.63 -1.28
CA VAL A 587 31.19 4.68 -1.64
C VAL A 587 30.57 6.07 -1.52
N ALA A 588 29.36 6.28 -2.01
CA ALA A 588 28.67 7.57 -1.87
C ALA A 588 28.46 7.97 -0.40
N GLY A 589 28.02 7.04 0.46
CA GLY A 589 27.85 7.29 1.89
C GLY A 589 29.17 7.60 2.60
N GLY A 590 30.23 6.86 2.29
CA GLY A 590 31.57 7.12 2.81
C GLY A 590 32.11 8.49 2.41
N LEU A 591 31.95 8.87 1.14
CA LEU A 591 32.35 10.19 0.63
C LEU A 591 31.51 11.31 1.24
N SER A 592 30.21 11.10 1.44
CA SER A 592 29.33 12.07 2.11
C SER A 592 29.84 12.39 3.52
N MET A 593 30.23 11.36 4.30
CA MET A 593 30.84 11.56 5.62
C MET A 593 32.24 12.18 5.52
N ALA A 594 33.06 11.80 4.54
CA ALA A 594 34.40 12.35 4.33
C ALA A 594 34.35 13.86 4.02
N PHE A 595 33.35 14.29 3.25
CA PHE A 595 33.14 15.69 2.89
C PHE A 595 32.37 16.48 3.95
N GLY A 596 32.00 15.85 5.07
CA GLY A 596 31.24 16.50 6.14
C GLY A 596 29.86 16.97 5.68
N CYS A 597 29.23 16.26 4.74
CA CYS A 597 27.88 16.60 4.31
C CYS A 597 26.89 16.38 5.47
N THR A 598 25.92 17.27 5.63
CA THR A 598 24.90 17.19 6.70
C THR A 598 23.51 17.40 6.14
N LEU A 599 22.53 16.70 6.69
CA LEU A 599 21.15 16.79 6.26
C LEU A 599 20.20 16.70 7.47
N MET A 600 19.42 17.74 7.67
CA MET A 600 18.49 17.85 8.79
C MET A 600 17.10 17.29 8.47
N ALA A 601 16.78 17.12 7.18
CA ALA A 601 15.53 16.51 6.74
C ALA A 601 15.71 14.99 6.55
N PRO A 602 14.74 14.18 7.00
CA PRO A 602 14.76 12.74 6.85
C PRO A 602 14.31 12.31 5.45
N HIS A 603 14.72 13.06 4.43
CA HIS A 603 14.35 12.83 3.04
C HIS A 603 15.52 13.17 2.14
N GLY A 604 15.74 12.39 1.08
CA GLY A 604 16.79 12.61 0.10
C GLY A 604 16.29 13.33 -1.14
N GLY A 605 17.10 13.30 -2.20
CA GLY A 605 16.71 13.84 -3.50
C GLY A 605 17.22 15.24 -3.77
N ILE A 606 17.15 15.66 -5.03
CA ILE A 606 17.61 16.95 -5.52
C ILE A 606 16.86 18.11 -4.85
N PHE A 607 15.63 17.87 -4.40
CA PHE A 607 14.76 18.87 -3.77
C PHE A 607 15.27 19.35 -2.41
N VAL A 608 16.00 18.52 -1.68
CA VAL A 608 16.57 18.87 -0.37
C VAL A 608 18.03 19.31 -0.44
N VAL A 609 18.68 19.19 -1.61
CA VAL A 609 20.10 19.55 -1.80
C VAL A 609 20.42 20.97 -1.33
N PRO A 610 19.60 22.02 -1.55
CA PRO A 610 19.97 23.34 -1.07
C PRO A 610 19.90 23.49 0.47
N THR A 611 19.38 22.48 1.18
CA THR A 611 19.42 22.40 2.65
C THR A 611 20.56 21.53 3.19
N ILE A 612 21.30 20.87 2.31
CA ILE A 612 22.44 20.02 2.68
C ILE A 612 23.66 20.88 2.97
N GLY A 613 24.33 20.64 4.10
CA GLY A 613 25.65 21.19 4.34
C GLY A 613 26.66 20.59 3.35
N ASN A 614 27.52 21.42 2.77
CA ASN A 614 28.43 21.05 1.66
C ASN A 614 27.69 20.41 0.45
N PRO A 615 26.70 21.11 -0.15
CA PRO A 615 25.80 20.52 -1.14
C PRO A 615 26.50 20.13 -2.45
N LEU A 616 27.53 20.88 -2.86
CA LEU A 616 28.33 20.55 -4.04
C LEU A 616 29.08 19.22 -3.84
N MET A 617 29.68 19.03 -2.66
CA MET A 617 30.40 17.79 -2.37
C MET A 617 29.46 16.60 -2.21
N TYR A 618 28.24 16.83 -1.73
CA TYR A 618 27.18 15.82 -1.72
C TYR A 618 26.85 15.35 -3.15
N LEU A 619 26.67 16.28 -4.09
CA LEU A 619 26.44 15.93 -5.50
C LEU A 619 27.63 15.20 -6.13
N VAL A 620 28.87 15.62 -5.80
CA VAL A 620 30.09 14.91 -6.24
C VAL A 620 30.11 13.47 -5.72
N ALA A 621 29.80 13.26 -4.43
CA ALA A 621 29.72 11.92 -3.84
C ALA A 621 28.65 11.05 -4.53
N LEU A 622 27.49 11.63 -4.86
CA LEU A 622 26.40 10.95 -5.55
C LEU A 622 26.82 10.50 -6.95
N VAL A 623 27.46 11.41 -7.70
CA VAL A 623 27.98 11.13 -9.04
C VAL A 623 29.02 10.01 -8.97
N ILE A 624 30.01 10.11 -8.09
CA ILE A 624 31.06 9.08 -7.96
C ILE A 624 30.47 7.71 -7.64
N GLY A 625 29.59 7.61 -6.63
CA GLY A 625 28.96 6.34 -6.26
C GLY A 625 28.11 5.75 -7.40
N SER A 626 27.36 6.59 -8.12
CA SER A 626 26.53 6.18 -9.26
C SER A 626 27.37 5.66 -10.43
N PHE A 627 28.50 6.31 -10.75
CA PHE A 627 29.41 5.86 -11.81
C PHE A 627 30.15 4.57 -11.43
N ILE A 628 30.52 4.39 -10.15
CA ILE A 628 31.12 3.13 -9.67
C ILE A 628 30.12 1.99 -9.81
N ALA A 629 28.89 2.15 -9.34
CA ALA A 629 27.84 1.14 -9.52
C ALA A 629 27.55 0.87 -11.01
N CYS A 630 27.47 1.92 -11.84
CA CYS A 630 27.30 1.78 -13.28
C CYS A 630 28.43 0.96 -13.93
N GLY A 631 29.69 1.26 -13.60
CA GLY A 631 30.85 0.51 -14.07
C GLY A 631 30.80 -0.95 -13.64
N LEU A 632 30.45 -1.23 -12.38
CA LEU A 632 30.28 -2.58 -11.86
C LEU A 632 29.15 -3.34 -12.57
N LEU A 633 27.99 -2.71 -12.80
CA LEU A 633 26.92 -3.30 -13.62
C LEU A 633 27.41 -3.63 -15.04
N GLY A 634 28.17 -2.70 -15.63
CA GLY A 634 28.81 -2.85 -16.93
C GLY A 634 29.85 -3.97 -16.98
N LEU A 635 30.47 -4.34 -15.87
CA LEU A 635 31.40 -5.47 -15.78
C LEU A 635 30.67 -6.79 -15.49
N LEU A 636 29.75 -6.77 -14.52
CA LEU A 636 29.11 -7.94 -13.93
C LEU A 636 27.97 -8.50 -14.78
N LYS A 637 27.06 -7.67 -15.32
CA LYS A 637 25.92 -8.17 -16.11
C LYS A 637 26.42 -8.91 -17.36
N LYS A 638 25.72 -9.95 -17.79
CA LYS A 638 26.05 -10.66 -19.05
C LYS A 638 25.43 -9.94 -20.25
N LYS A 639 25.98 -10.20 -21.44
CA LYS A 639 25.34 -9.74 -22.68
C LYS A 639 23.99 -10.43 -22.84
N VAL A 640 23.00 -9.67 -23.25
CA VAL A 640 21.67 -10.21 -23.56
C VAL A 640 21.68 -10.71 -25.00
N SER A 641 21.18 -11.92 -25.21
CA SER A 641 20.85 -12.44 -26.54
C SER A 641 19.46 -11.92 -26.89
N GLU A 642 19.36 -11.05 -27.90
CA GLU A 642 18.06 -10.68 -28.49
C GLU A 642 17.70 -11.62 -29.64
#